data_AF-A0A517NUB6-F1
#
_entry.id   AF-A0A517NUB6-F1
#
_cell.length_a   1.000
_cell.length_b   1.000
_cell.length_c   1.000
_cell.angle_alpha   90.00
_cell.angle_beta   90.00
_cell.angle_gamma   90.00
#
_symmetry.space_group_name_H-M   'P 1'
#
loop_
_entity.id
_entity.type
_entity.pdbx_description
1 polymer ?
#
loop_
_entity_poly.entity_id
_entity_poly.type
_entity_poly.pdbx_seq_one_letter_code
_entity_poly.pdbx_strand_id
1 'polypeptide(L)'
;MKSLELLAEIVEAIEILGRKIETLNSLNLTDLSVRSEEFFREILNRVLDLDLKNINIEQPSAAAIDLGDVEAKLAIQVTANGTAKKVRDTVSKFVERGLASQYDRLVILQIAKEGGRNIDDICDPHDLKFDPKSDIWGKKELARQISALPTEALQSLHDYMKLELPSLFGAVTSTDASPELRVDASYAGGKNGTSASLTIFNSGSHTRYLSSWFVEWSDKSAVFSIKCESGSLPYRLQEQDRYTIVINLDRPRLEGISEVGILDGDNNSFKAPPGQIAILKQEAERRATLYPQPDSDNAPDFSECEMEVAARVEFGDDGKQLLVFTVTNMSDIAVPIVGANLEWQYDPPRSRRAENDATTKIREVQELGGSVNLDCRSDLTSPVAPGGVIQFYLHDSMERLLLETLLGDVPDQNVSFVFGAKSGTGWKATEEGIPEAVREHAEYIRDGGQISGRIKRQPQEWIVDTFAQEITSADLADGTNVIEGTDYAYSGTRTTTWYVPRESETMRNWESRWKKMREHFDRMAFVTRPIECTMLQQRIPGYHLNPLPELMKFSADFIGTGSGLSREPAQLVTPDGIPIFSEFPIRDAVGTPITNSVGEGFGWRFGVSRQYFKKGGPNWAGEDRKYPGPSVEELASECASLLYGLPPELAASVWRNWPQGFDRRSNSSEYFWYDAVFELAWQGQPGDRLYADRYAPVENGSIELVGDGLLPRVPNLEFLSVRVAHEYGHPVQITSKLTNIVLASIAAIDRLLDRGAAMVEKYEKEKEA
;
A
#
# COMPACT_ATOMS: atom_id res chain seq x y z
N MET A 1 -37.80 -26.13 -7.75
CA MET A 1 -36.32 -26.00 -7.72
C MET A 1 -35.90 -24.89 -8.67
N LYS A 2 -36.08 -25.04 -9.99
CA LYS A 2 -35.73 -23.99 -10.98
C LYS A 2 -36.25 -22.57 -10.67
N SER A 3 -37.52 -22.41 -10.29
CA SER A 3 -38.09 -21.09 -9.95
C SER A 3 -37.46 -20.44 -8.72
N LEU A 4 -37.01 -21.25 -7.75
CA LEU A 4 -36.39 -20.78 -6.51
C LEU A 4 -34.93 -20.37 -6.73
N GLU A 5 -34.22 -21.10 -7.60
CA GLU A 5 -32.86 -20.75 -8.05
C GLU A 5 -32.86 -19.42 -8.82
N LEU A 6 -33.76 -19.27 -9.81
CA LEU A 6 -33.91 -18.03 -10.57
C LEU A 6 -34.24 -16.84 -9.65
N LEU A 7 -35.17 -17.03 -8.72
CA LEU A 7 -35.53 -16.00 -7.75
C LEU A 7 -34.34 -15.58 -6.87
N ALA A 8 -33.56 -16.55 -6.37
CA ALA A 8 -32.40 -16.28 -5.53
C ALA A 8 -31.35 -15.44 -6.28
N GLU A 9 -31.01 -15.83 -7.51
CA GLU A 9 -30.03 -15.11 -8.33
C GLU A 9 -30.49 -13.68 -8.69
N ILE A 10 -31.77 -13.50 -9.05
CA ILE A 10 -32.35 -12.19 -9.35
C ILE A 10 -32.30 -11.27 -8.12
N VAL A 11 -32.73 -11.78 -6.95
CA VAL A 11 -32.77 -10.98 -5.71
C VAL A 11 -31.36 -10.62 -5.26
N GLU A 12 -30.41 -11.56 -5.34
CA GLU A 12 -29.00 -11.30 -5.03
C GLU A 12 -28.40 -10.22 -5.93
N ALA A 13 -28.68 -10.27 -7.25
CA ALA A 13 -28.23 -9.26 -8.19
C ALA A 13 -28.80 -7.87 -7.88
N ILE A 14 -30.08 -7.76 -7.52
CA ILE A 14 -30.72 -6.48 -7.11
C ILE A 14 -30.07 -5.93 -5.82
N GLU A 15 -29.79 -6.80 -4.84
CA GLU A 15 -29.13 -6.39 -3.59
C GLU A 15 -27.68 -5.92 -3.80
N ILE A 16 -26.93 -6.61 -4.67
CA ILE A 16 -25.58 -6.21 -5.06
C ILE A 16 -25.59 -4.87 -5.80
N LEU A 17 -26.52 -4.70 -6.74
CA LEU A 17 -26.66 -3.47 -7.52
C LEU A 17 -27.02 -2.28 -6.63
N GLY A 18 -27.99 -2.44 -5.72
CA GLY A 18 -28.39 -1.39 -4.79
C GLY A 18 -27.22 -0.91 -3.91
N ARG A 19 -26.41 -1.84 -3.39
CA ARG A 19 -25.18 -1.49 -2.66
C ARG A 19 -24.16 -0.76 -3.53
N LYS A 20 -23.95 -1.22 -4.78
CA LYS A 20 -23.04 -0.56 -5.72
C LYS A 20 -23.47 0.88 -6.01
N ILE A 21 -24.77 1.09 -6.22
CA ILE A 21 -25.35 2.42 -6.47
C ILE A 21 -25.25 3.30 -5.22
N GLU A 22 -25.48 2.76 -4.02
CA GLU A 22 -25.31 3.51 -2.76
C GLU A 22 -23.86 3.99 -2.59
N THR A 23 -22.90 3.09 -2.80
CA THR A 23 -21.48 3.42 -2.77
C THR A 23 -21.16 4.50 -3.80
N LEU A 24 -21.53 4.34 -5.06
CA LEU A 24 -21.23 5.32 -6.12
C LEU A 24 -21.85 6.71 -5.85
N ASN A 25 -23.05 6.77 -5.28
CA ASN A 25 -23.68 8.03 -4.89
C ASN A 25 -22.98 8.70 -3.71
N SER A 26 -22.47 7.93 -2.73
CA SER A 26 -21.65 8.48 -1.64
C SER A 26 -20.34 9.11 -2.14
N LEU A 27 -19.92 8.74 -3.35
CA LEU A 27 -18.72 9.22 -4.04
C LEU A 27 -19.00 10.37 -5.02
N ASN A 28 -20.22 10.94 -5.04
CA ASN A 28 -20.66 11.99 -5.99
C ASN A 28 -20.56 11.61 -7.49
N LEU A 29 -20.54 10.32 -7.81
CA LEU A 29 -20.52 9.81 -9.19
C LEU A 29 -21.96 9.48 -9.64
N THR A 30 -22.67 10.49 -10.15
CA THR A 30 -24.11 10.41 -10.42
C THR A 30 -24.50 9.89 -11.81
N ASP A 31 -23.54 9.64 -12.71
CA ASP A 31 -23.83 9.20 -14.09
C ASP A 31 -24.44 7.79 -14.18
N LEU A 32 -24.34 7.00 -13.10
CA LEU A 32 -25.04 5.71 -12.99
C LEU A 32 -26.54 5.87 -12.73
N SER A 33 -26.99 7.02 -12.21
CA SER A 33 -28.41 7.28 -11.89
C SER A 33 -29.27 7.24 -13.16
N VAL A 34 -28.80 7.89 -14.23
CA VAL A 34 -29.52 7.94 -15.52
C VAL A 34 -29.55 6.57 -16.21
N ARG A 35 -28.47 5.78 -16.12
CA ARG A 35 -28.47 4.39 -16.60
C ARG A 35 -29.35 3.47 -15.74
N SER A 36 -29.50 3.76 -14.45
CA SER A 36 -30.37 2.98 -13.57
C SER A 36 -31.84 3.12 -13.97
N GLU A 37 -32.27 4.28 -14.49
CA GLU A 37 -33.65 4.49 -14.93
C GLU A 37 -34.05 3.54 -16.07
N GLU A 38 -33.24 3.46 -17.13
CA GLU A 38 -33.52 2.56 -18.27
C GLU A 38 -33.47 1.09 -17.85
N PHE A 39 -32.50 0.73 -17.00
CA PHE A 39 -32.40 -0.63 -16.46
C PHE A 39 -33.62 -1.01 -15.61
N PHE A 40 -34.03 -0.13 -14.69
CA PHE A 40 -35.19 -0.37 -13.83
C PHE A 40 -36.51 -0.28 -14.61
N ARG A 41 -36.59 0.49 -15.71
CA ARG A 41 -37.74 0.48 -16.62
C ARG A 41 -38.00 -0.90 -17.18
N GLU A 42 -36.97 -1.53 -17.74
CA GLU A 42 -37.08 -2.87 -18.31
C GLU A 42 -37.42 -3.94 -17.26
N ILE A 43 -36.90 -3.81 -16.03
CA ILE A 43 -37.29 -4.67 -14.92
C ILE A 43 -38.76 -4.46 -14.57
N LEU A 44 -39.19 -3.22 -14.36
CA LEU A 44 -40.55 -2.89 -13.93
C LEU A 44 -41.59 -3.28 -14.99
N ASN A 45 -41.30 -3.08 -16.27
CA ASN A 45 -42.17 -3.52 -17.37
C ASN A 45 -42.37 -5.04 -17.34
N ARG A 46 -41.32 -5.82 -17.07
CA ARG A 46 -41.42 -7.30 -16.96
C ARG A 46 -42.09 -7.76 -15.67
N VAL A 47 -41.88 -7.06 -14.56
CA VAL A 47 -42.41 -7.45 -13.24
C VAL A 47 -43.88 -7.10 -13.10
N LEU A 48 -44.31 -5.98 -13.68
CA LEU A 48 -45.65 -5.41 -13.49
C LEU A 48 -46.53 -5.50 -14.73
N ASP A 49 -45.99 -5.96 -15.86
CA ASP A 49 -46.68 -5.98 -17.16
C ASP A 49 -47.13 -4.57 -17.58
N LEU A 50 -46.16 -3.66 -17.68
CA LEU A 50 -46.35 -2.23 -18.01
C LEU A 50 -45.59 -1.83 -19.28
N ASP A 51 -45.97 -0.69 -19.87
CA ASP A 51 -45.25 -0.01 -20.96
C ASP A 51 -44.67 1.33 -20.45
N LEU A 52 -43.85 1.28 -19.39
CA LEU A 52 -43.17 2.46 -18.86
C LEU A 52 -42.18 2.98 -19.90
N LYS A 53 -42.21 4.29 -20.13
CA LYS A 53 -41.26 5.03 -20.98
C LYS A 53 -40.48 6.03 -20.16
N ASN A 54 -39.23 6.28 -20.57
CA ASN A 54 -38.42 7.31 -19.92
C ASN A 54 -38.93 8.71 -20.33
N ILE A 55 -39.46 9.44 -19.36
CA ILE A 55 -40.11 10.74 -19.59
C ILE A 55 -39.07 11.83 -19.92
N ASN A 56 -37.83 11.69 -19.44
CA ASN A 56 -36.74 12.62 -19.75
C ASN A 56 -36.34 12.58 -21.24
N ILE A 57 -36.59 11.46 -21.94
CA ILE A 57 -36.30 11.31 -23.39
C ILE A 57 -37.43 11.91 -24.24
N GLU A 58 -38.69 11.77 -23.81
CA GLU A 58 -39.85 12.28 -24.57
C GLU A 58 -40.15 13.77 -24.28
N GLN A 59 -39.90 14.24 -23.04
CA GLN A 59 -40.12 15.62 -22.61
C GLN A 59 -39.00 16.07 -21.64
N PRO A 60 -37.90 16.66 -22.14
CA PRO A 60 -36.71 17.04 -21.34
C PRO A 60 -36.98 18.00 -20.18
N SER A 61 -38.16 18.64 -20.12
CA SER A 61 -38.55 19.56 -19.06
C SER A 61 -39.20 18.90 -17.84
N ALA A 62 -39.36 17.57 -17.80
CA ALA A 62 -40.15 16.82 -16.81
C ALA A 62 -39.35 16.19 -15.64
N ALA A 63 -38.32 16.87 -15.12
CA ALA A 63 -37.49 16.49 -13.95
C ALA A 63 -38.17 16.21 -12.57
N ALA A 64 -39.41 15.71 -12.53
CA ALA A 64 -40.12 15.28 -11.32
C ALA A 64 -40.38 13.77 -11.25
N ILE A 65 -40.38 13.08 -12.40
CA ILE A 65 -40.56 11.63 -12.55
C ILE A 65 -39.59 11.14 -13.62
N ASP A 66 -39.12 9.91 -13.51
CA ASP A 66 -38.19 9.34 -14.49
C ASP A 66 -38.94 8.48 -15.52
N LEU A 67 -39.92 7.70 -15.06
CA LEU A 67 -40.66 6.74 -15.87
C LEU A 67 -42.17 7.01 -15.80
N GLY A 68 -42.89 6.77 -16.90
CA GLY A 68 -44.34 6.85 -16.91
C GLY A 68 -44.98 5.96 -17.97
N ASP A 69 -46.13 5.41 -17.61
CA ASP A 69 -47.02 4.66 -18.50
C ASP A 69 -48.36 5.40 -18.55
N VAL A 70 -48.67 5.94 -19.72
CA VAL A 70 -49.87 6.78 -19.93
C VAL A 70 -51.14 5.92 -19.96
N GLU A 71 -51.07 4.68 -20.42
CA GLU A 71 -52.23 3.79 -20.48
C GLU A 71 -52.58 3.26 -19.09
N ALA A 72 -51.57 2.82 -18.33
CA ALA A 72 -51.72 2.41 -16.94
C ALA A 72 -51.89 3.61 -15.98
N LYS A 73 -51.68 4.83 -16.48
CA LYS A 73 -51.67 6.09 -15.71
C LYS A 73 -50.82 6.04 -14.45
N LEU A 74 -49.64 5.42 -14.56
CA LEU A 74 -48.69 5.24 -13.48
C LEU A 74 -47.40 6.00 -13.78
N ALA A 75 -46.94 6.79 -12.81
CA ALA A 75 -45.63 7.43 -12.85
C ALA A 75 -44.71 6.85 -11.77
N ILE A 76 -43.43 6.67 -12.11
CA ILE A 76 -42.42 6.13 -11.20
C ILE A 76 -41.18 7.05 -11.18
N GLN A 77 -40.81 7.51 -10.00
CA GLN A 77 -39.50 8.12 -9.74
C GLN A 77 -38.55 7.04 -9.22
N VAL A 78 -37.44 6.83 -9.92
CA VAL A 78 -36.34 5.97 -9.48
C VAL A 78 -35.33 6.85 -8.72
N THR A 79 -34.92 6.44 -7.52
CA THR A 79 -33.98 7.23 -6.72
C THR A 79 -33.06 6.35 -5.89
N ALA A 80 -31.78 6.71 -5.87
CA ALA A 80 -30.78 6.06 -5.01
C ALA A 80 -30.79 6.57 -3.55
N ASN A 81 -31.50 7.65 -3.25
CA ASN A 81 -31.52 8.24 -1.91
C ASN A 81 -32.94 8.60 -1.46
N GLY A 82 -33.48 7.84 -0.52
CA GLY A 82 -34.78 8.07 0.10
C GLY A 82 -34.68 8.93 1.36
N THR A 83 -34.81 10.24 1.23
CA THR A 83 -34.98 11.14 2.39
C THR A 83 -36.39 11.72 2.42
N ALA A 84 -36.89 12.05 3.61
CA ALA A 84 -38.20 12.68 3.75
C ALA A 84 -38.32 14.02 3.02
N LYS A 85 -37.21 14.73 2.84
CA LYS A 85 -37.14 15.94 2.01
C LYS A 85 -37.33 15.60 0.54
N LYS A 86 -36.59 14.62 0.01
CA LYS A 86 -36.68 14.21 -1.39
C LYS A 86 -38.06 13.67 -1.77
N VAL A 87 -38.71 12.92 -0.87
CA VAL A 87 -40.09 12.46 -1.05
C VAL A 87 -41.04 13.64 -1.20
N ARG A 88 -40.97 14.62 -0.28
CA ARG A 88 -41.78 15.85 -0.36
C ARG A 88 -41.51 16.63 -1.64
N ASP A 89 -40.24 16.85 -1.98
CA ASP A 89 -39.85 17.58 -3.20
C ASP A 89 -40.37 16.90 -4.46
N THR A 90 -40.37 15.55 -4.51
CA THR A 90 -40.88 14.77 -5.65
C THR A 90 -42.39 14.95 -5.81
N VAL A 91 -43.14 14.78 -4.71
CA VAL A 91 -44.61 14.93 -4.72
C VAL A 91 -45.00 16.37 -5.08
N SER A 92 -44.37 17.38 -4.45
CA SER A 92 -44.66 18.79 -4.76
C SER A 92 -44.38 19.12 -6.22
N LYS A 93 -43.24 18.71 -6.78
CA LYS A 93 -42.92 18.94 -8.19
C LYS A 93 -43.86 18.20 -9.15
N PHE A 94 -44.31 16.99 -8.78
CA PHE A 94 -45.25 16.22 -9.57
C PHE A 94 -46.59 16.96 -9.72
N VAL A 95 -47.08 17.52 -8.62
CA VAL A 95 -48.31 18.32 -8.58
C VAL A 95 -48.13 19.67 -9.27
N GLU A 96 -47.07 20.43 -8.96
CA GLU A 96 -46.79 21.75 -9.54
C GLU A 96 -46.70 21.72 -11.07
N ARG A 97 -46.29 20.58 -11.64
CA ARG A 97 -46.15 20.39 -13.08
C ARG A 97 -47.40 19.83 -13.76
N GLY A 98 -48.49 19.64 -13.02
CA GLY A 98 -49.76 19.15 -13.55
C GLY A 98 -49.75 17.68 -13.98
N LEU A 99 -48.74 16.89 -13.57
CA LEU A 99 -48.62 15.48 -13.96
C LEU A 99 -49.72 14.60 -13.37
N ALA A 100 -50.33 15.06 -12.27
CA ALA A 100 -51.52 14.44 -11.67
C ALA A 100 -52.75 14.41 -12.61
N SER A 101 -52.75 15.21 -13.68
CA SER A 101 -53.80 15.14 -14.71
C SER A 101 -53.61 13.99 -15.71
N GLN A 102 -52.39 13.48 -15.82
CA GLN A 102 -51.99 12.43 -16.76
C GLN A 102 -51.82 11.07 -16.08
N TYR A 103 -51.37 11.06 -14.82
CA TYR A 103 -51.11 9.85 -14.05
C TYR A 103 -51.91 9.87 -12.74
N ASP A 104 -52.70 8.82 -12.51
CA ASP A 104 -53.57 8.68 -11.34
C ASP A 104 -52.79 8.22 -10.09
N ARG A 105 -51.57 7.67 -10.28
CA ARG A 105 -50.71 7.15 -9.20
C ARG A 105 -49.24 7.51 -9.42
N LEU A 106 -48.57 7.89 -8.33
CA LEU A 106 -47.12 8.13 -8.28
C LEU A 106 -46.46 7.10 -7.36
N VAL A 107 -45.40 6.44 -7.82
CA VAL A 107 -44.55 5.54 -7.01
C VAL A 107 -43.13 6.09 -6.93
N ILE A 108 -42.51 6.01 -5.75
CA ILE A 108 -41.10 6.34 -5.55
C ILE A 108 -40.32 5.06 -5.26
N LEU A 109 -39.53 4.60 -6.23
CA LEU A 109 -38.68 3.43 -6.11
C LEU A 109 -37.30 3.82 -5.55
N GLN A 110 -37.00 3.34 -4.35
CA GLN A 110 -35.74 3.58 -3.64
C GLN A 110 -34.81 2.38 -3.80
N ILE A 111 -33.82 2.51 -4.68
CA ILE A 111 -32.97 1.38 -5.12
C ILE A 111 -31.71 1.16 -4.26
N ALA A 112 -31.38 2.14 -3.42
CA ALA A 112 -30.22 2.10 -2.52
C ALA A 112 -30.64 2.41 -1.08
N LYS A 113 -30.61 3.68 -0.66
CA LYS A 113 -30.99 4.07 0.70
C LYS A 113 -32.49 4.29 0.82
N GLU A 114 -33.14 3.55 1.72
CA GLU A 114 -34.58 3.65 1.95
C GLU A 114 -34.94 4.61 3.09
N GLY A 115 -36.01 5.40 2.92
CA GLY A 115 -36.49 6.34 3.94
C GLY A 115 -37.72 7.14 3.52
N GLY A 116 -38.29 7.91 4.45
CA GLY A 116 -39.46 8.76 4.18
C GLY A 116 -40.83 8.06 4.21
N ARG A 117 -40.91 6.82 4.72
CA ARG A 117 -42.19 6.07 4.85
C ARG A 117 -43.09 6.50 6.01
N ASN A 118 -42.54 7.22 7.00
CA ASN A 118 -43.26 7.69 8.20
C ASN A 118 -43.46 9.22 8.15
N ILE A 119 -43.91 9.75 7.02
CA ILE A 119 -44.21 11.19 6.88
C ILE A 119 -45.72 11.35 7.01
N ASP A 120 -46.15 12.05 8.06
CA ASP A 120 -47.57 12.19 8.38
C ASP A 120 -48.23 13.44 7.74
N ASP A 121 -47.47 14.28 7.03
CA ASP A 121 -47.95 15.50 6.34
C ASP A 121 -47.22 15.70 5.01
N ILE A 122 -47.69 15.07 3.93
CA ILE A 122 -47.32 15.46 2.57
C ILE A 122 -48.36 16.48 2.12
N CYS A 123 -47.99 17.77 2.12
CA CYS A 123 -48.84 18.83 1.59
C CYS A 123 -49.17 18.54 0.11
N ASP A 124 -50.37 18.05 -0.13
CA ASP A 124 -50.95 17.93 -1.46
C ASP A 124 -52.00 19.04 -1.66
N PRO A 125 -51.72 20.05 -2.50
CA PRO A 125 -52.71 21.04 -2.87
C PRO A 125 -53.72 20.59 -3.96
N HIS A 126 -53.62 19.38 -4.55
CA HIS A 126 -54.39 19.01 -5.77
C HIS A 126 -54.86 17.53 -5.91
N ASP A 127 -55.41 16.90 -4.86
CA ASP A 127 -56.12 15.58 -4.94
C ASP A 127 -55.28 14.37 -5.43
N LEU A 128 -53.95 14.41 -5.36
CA LEU A 128 -53.08 13.25 -5.61
C LEU A 128 -53.22 12.20 -4.51
N LYS A 129 -53.65 10.99 -4.87
CA LYS A 129 -53.65 9.82 -3.98
C LYS A 129 -52.25 9.24 -3.86
N PHE A 130 -51.45 9.79 -2.94
CA PHE A 130 -50.12 9.25 -2.58
C PHE A 130 -50.09 8.83 -1.11
N ASP A 131 -49.85 7.54 -0.84
CA ASP A 131 -49.64 7.01 0.50
C ASP A 131 -48.18 6.56 0.68
N PRO A 132 -47.38 7.25 1.53
CA PRO A 132 -45.97 6.91 1.76
C PRO A 132 -45.72 5.46 2.19
N LYS A 133 -46.71 4.78 2.77
CA LYS A 133 -46.57 3.38 3.20
C LYS A 133 -46.69 2.39 2.05
N SER A 134 -47.49 2.70 1.03
CA SER A 134 -47.78 1.79 -0.09
C SER A 134 -47.14 2.22 -1.42
N ASP A 135 -46.83 3.50 -1.58
CA ASP A 135 -46.29 4.08 -2.82
C ASP A 135 -44.78 4.37 -2.77
N ILE A 136 -44.11 4.13 -1.63
CA ILE A 136 -42.64 4.14 -1.53
C ILE A 136 -42.11 2.71 -1.54
N TRP A 137 -41.58 2.31 -2.69
CA TRP A 137 -41.05 0.97 -2.89
C TRP A 137 -39.56 0.92 -2.57
N GLY A 138 -39.15 -0.20 -1.98
CA GLY A 138 -37.75 -0.52 -1.72
C GLY A 138 -37.40 -1.87 -2.31
N LYS A 139 -36.17 -2.33 -2.07
CA LYS A 139 -35.68 -3.63 -2.59
C LYS A 139 -36.55 -4.79 -2.12
N LYS A 140 -37.02 -4.75 -0.88
CA LYS A 140 -37.92 -5.77 -0.31
C LYS A 140 -39.28 -5.83 -1.00
N GLU A 141 -39.84 -4.68 -1.39
CA GLU A 141 -41.12 -4.63 -2.10
C GLU A 141 -40.97 -5.20 -3.51
N LEU A 142 -39.93 -4.77 -4.22
CA LEU A 142 -39.61 -5.25 -5.54
C LEU A 142 -39.34 -6.77 -5.54
N ALA A 143 -38.56 -7.28 -4.57
CA ALA A 143 -38.33 -8.71 -4.40
C ALA A 143 -39.62 -9.50 -4.16
N ARG A 144 -40.59 -8.92 -3.43
CA ARG A 144 -41.90 -9.54 -3.21
C ARG A 144 -42.70 -9.63 -4.51
N GLN A 145 -42.72 -8.56 -5.30
CA GLN A 145 -43.38 -8.55 -6.62
C GLN A 145 -42.73 -9.57 -7.57
N ILE A 146 -41.40 -9.63 -7.60
CA ILE A 146 -40.65 -10.63 -8.39
C ILE A 146 -40.99 -12.05 -7.93
N SER A 147 -41.08 -12.31 -6.63
CA SER A 147 -41.40 -13.64 -6.10
C SER A 147 -42.80 -14.16 -6.49
N ALA A 148 -43.69 -13.26 -6.93
CA ALA A 148 -45.04 -13.60 -7.39
C ALA A 148 -45.11 -13.93 -8.90
N LEU A 149 -44.01 -13.79 -9.64
CA LEU A 149 -43.97 -14.04 -11.08
C LEU A 149 -44.02 -15.54 -11.43
N PRO A 150 -44.66 -15.90 -12.56
CA PRO A 150 -44.57 -17.26 -13.10
C PRO A 150 -43.13 -17.59 -13.53
N THR A 151 -42.81 -18.88 -13.64
CA THR A 151 -41.42 -19.35 -13.88
C THR A 151 -40.87 -18.84 -15.21
N GLU A 152 -41.73 -18.69 -16.23
CA GLU A 152 -41.38 -18.15 -17.54
C GLU A 152 -40.99 -16.67 -17.47
N ALA A 153 -41.73 -15.87 -16.70
CA ALA A 153 -41.41 -14.46 -16.48
C ALA A 153 -40.15 -14.28 -15.63
N LEU A 154 -39.94 -15.14 -14.62
CA LEU A 154 -38.68 -15.19 -13.86
C LEU A 154 -37.48 -15.51 -14.77
N GLN A 155 -37.63 -16.46 -15.69
CA GLN A 155 -36.56 -16.78 -16.65
C GLN A 155 -36.27 -15.60 -17.59
N SER A 156 -37.31 -14.96 -18.13
CA SER A 156 -37.15 -13.78 -19.00
C SER A 156 -36.44 -12.62 -18.28
N LEU A 157 -36.81 -12.36 -17.02
CA LEU A 157 -36.16 -11.35 -16.19
C LEU A 157 -34.70 -11.72 -15.89
N HIS A 158 -34.44 -13.00 -15.56
CA HIS A 158 -33.10 -13.52 -15.33
C HIS A 158 -32.20 -13.36 -16.55
N ASP A 159 -32.68 -13.75 -17.73
CA ASP A 159 -31.92 -13.67 -18.98
C ASP A 159 -31.58 -12.21 -19.34
N TYR A 160 -32.55 -11.29 -19.14
CA TYR A 160 -32.32 -9.85 -19.30
C TYR A 160 -31.26 -9.33 -18.31
N MET A 161 -31.39 -9.65 -17.02
CA MET A 161 -30.43 -9.20 -16.01
C MET A 161 -29.03 -9.79 -16.24
N LYS A 162 -28.94 -11.03 -16.72
CA LYS A 162 -27.68 -11.67 -17.10
C LYS A 162 -27.03 -11.02 -18.31
N LEU A 163 -27.82 -10.55 -19.27
CA LEU A 163 -27.33 -9.79 -20.43
C LEU A 163 -26.80 -8.41 -20.01
N GLU A 164 -27.55 -7.69 -19.19
CA GLU A 164 -27.19 -6.34 -18.74
C GLU A 164 -26.09 -6.33 -17.67
N LEU A 165 -26.02 -7.38 -16.84
CA LEU A 165 -25.07 -7.51 -15.74
C LEU A 165 -24.32 -8.87 -15.78
N PRO A 166 -23.56 -9.19 -16.85
CA PRO A 166 -22.93 -10.51 -17.01
C PRO A 166 -22.01 -10.89 -15.85
N SER A 167 -21.36 -9.91 -15.24
CA SER A 167 -20.46 -10.08 -14.09
C SER A 167 -21.17 -10.56 -12.82
N LEU A 168 -22.50 -10.42 -12.71
CA LEU A 168 -23.28 -10.85 -11.55
C LEU A 168 -23.87 -12.26 -11.72
N PHE A 169 -23.91 -12.81 -12.93
CA PHE A 169 -24.57 -14.08 -13.27
C PHE A 169 -23.60 -15.12 -13.89
N GLY A 170 -22.29 -14.91 -13.73
CA GLY A 170 -21.26 -15.84 -14.18
C GLY A 170 -21.25 -17.11 -13.32
N ALA A 171 -21.23 -18.28 -13.97
CA ALA A 171 -21.11 -19.56 -13.28
C ALA A 171 -19.80 -19.60 -12.48
N VAL A 172 -19.88 -19.93 -11.20
CA VAL A 172 -18.75 -20.52 -10.48
C VAL A 172 -18.51 -21.89 -11.13
N THR A 173 -17.66 -21.91 -12.17
CA THR A 173 -17.10 -23.17 -12.66
C THR A 173 -16.22 -23.72 -11.56
N SER A 174 -16.79 -24.64 -10.79
CA SER A 174 -16.08 -25.54 -9.91
C SER A 174 -15.29 -26.51 -10.80
N THR A 175 -14.08 -26.12 -11.15
CA THR A 175 -12.96 -26.99 -11.53
C THR A 175 -11.74 -26.08 -11.71
N ASP A 176 -10.67 -26.45 -11.03
CA ASP A 176 -9.46 -25.69 -10.73
C ASP A 176 -9.61 -24.64 -9.63
N ALA A 177 -8.69 -24.71 -8.66
CA ALA A 177 -8.65 -23.90 -7.45
C ALA A 177 -8.73 -22.41 -7.83
N SER A 178 -9.91 -21.82 -7.68
CA SER A 178 -10.09 -20.38 -7.86
C SER A 178 -9.19 -19.66 -6.86
N PRO A 179 -8.43 -18.62 -7.27
CA PRO A 179 -7.67 -17.83 -6.33
C PRO A 179 -8.62 -17.24 -5.29
N GLU A 180 -8.25 -17.36 -4.01
CA GLU A 180 -9.03 -16.86 -2.87
C GLU A 180 -9.37 -15.36 -3.01
N LEU A 181 -8.57 -14.60 -3.76
CA LEU A 181 -8.74 -13.18 -4.06
C LEU A 181 -9.08 -12.97 -5.54
N ARG A 182 -10.09 -12.16 -5.82
CA ARG A 182 -10.58 -11.83 -7.17
C ARG A 182 -10.61 -10.32 -7.39
N VAL A 183 -10.35 -9.91 -8.63
CA VAL A 183 -10.45 -8.52 -9.08
C VAL A 183 -11.39 -8.47 -10.27
N ASP A 184 -12.35 -7.57 -10.23
CA ASP A 184 -13.24 -7.25 -11.34
C ASP A 184 -13.02 -5.81 -11.78
N ALA A 185 -13.00 -5.57 -13.08
CA ALA A 185 -12.93 -4.25 -13.68
C ALA A 185 -14.23 -3.91 -14.41
N SER A 186 -14.73 -2.68 -14.23
CA SER A 186 -15.92 -2.20 -14.94
C SER A 186 -15.80 -0.71 -15.27
N TYR A 187 -16.49 -0.25 -16.32
CA TYR A 187 -16.50 1.16 -16.67
C TYR A 187 -17.22 2.00 -15.62
N ALA A 188 -16.59 3.09 -15.15
CA ALA A 188 -17.11 3.93 -14.06
C ALA A 188 -17.57 5.33 -14.51
N GLY A 189 -17.15 5.78 -15.70
CA GLY A 189 -17.71 6.96 -16.35
C GLY A 189 -17.63 8.26 -15.55
N GLY A 190 -16.45 8.63 -15.03
CA GLY A 190 -16.24 9.92 -14.37
C GLY A 190 -16.40 11.13 -15.29
N LYS A 191 -16.11 12.34 -14.79
CA LYS A 191 -16.43 13.64 -15.43
C LYS A 191 -16.05 13.78 -16.92
N ASN A 192 -15.05 13.03 -17.38
CA ASN A 192 -14.54 13.05 -18.77
C ASN A 192 -14.75 11.72 -19.53
N GLY A 193 -15.41 10.71 -18.92
CA GLY A 193 -15.60 9.39 -19.50
C GLY A 193 -14.35 8.49 -19.52
N THR A 194 -13.41 8.73 -18.60
CA THR A 194 -12.07 8.11 -18.58
C THR A 194 -11.83 7.19 -17.39
N SER A 195 -12.86 6.93 -16.59
CA SER A 195 -12.69 6.24 -15.30
C SER A 195 -13.07 4.77 -15.37
N ALA A 196 -12.25 3.93 -14.75
CA ALA A 196 -12.53 2.52 -14.53
C ALA A 196 -12.74 2.25 -13.03
N SER A 197 -13.63 1.31 -12.70
CA SER A 197 -13.90 0.82 -11.36
C SER A 197 -13.26 -0.55 -11.21
N LEU A 198 -12.48 -0.72 -10.16
CA LEU A 198 -11.89 -1.98 -9.74
C LEU A 198 -12.59 -2.45 -8.48
N THR A 199 -13.25 -3.60 -8.54
CA THR A 199 -13.86 -4.27 -7.40
C THR A 199 -12.99 -5.44 -7.00
N ILE A 200 -12.60 -5.49 -5.73
CA ILE A 200 -11.74 -6.53 -5.17
C ILE A 200 -12.57 -7.34 -4.19
N PHE A 201 -12.50 -8.66 -4.31
CA PHE A 201 -13.28 -9.58 -3.50
C PHE A 201 -12.38 -10.66 -2.90
N ASN A 202 -12.39 -10.80 -1.58
CA ASN A 202 -11.74 -11.92 -0.91
C ASN A 202 -12.78 -13.02 -0.61
N SER A 203 -12.78 -14.04 -1.45
CA SER A 203 -13.61 -15.23 -1.32
C SER A 203 -13.00 -16.31 -0.42
N GLY A 204 -11.74 -16.15 0.00
CA GLY A 204 -11.03 -17.09 0.88
C GLY A 204 -11.38 -16.92 2.35
N SER A 205 -11.19 -18.00 3.12
CA SER A 205 -11.37 -18.03 4.58
C SER A 205 -10.27 -17.29 5.36
N HIS A 206 -9.25 -16.80 4.65
CA HIS A 206 -8.11 -16.12 5.23
C HIS A 206 -8.11 -14.66 4.81
N THR A 207 -7.76 -13.80 5.77
CA THR A 207 -7.44 -12.40 5.48
C THR A 207 -6.37 -12.29 4.40
N ARG A 208 -6.57 -11.36 3.45
CA ARG A 208 -5.59 -10.98 2.44
C ARG A 208 -5.13 -9.54 2.65
N TYR A 209 -3.82 -9.32 2.48
CA TYR A 209 -3.21 -8.00 2.55
C TYR A 209 -2.91 -7.51 1.15
N LEU A 210 -3.22 -6.26 0.82
CA LEU A 210 -2.95 -5.70 -0.50
C LEU A 210 -1.78 -4.72 -0.43
N SER A 211 -0.82 -4.86 -1.33
CA SER A 211 0.37 -4.02 -1.38
C SER A 211 0.25 -2.92 -2.40
N SER A 212 -0.40 -3.15 -3.55
CA SER A 212 -0.53 -2.17 -4.64
C SER A 212 -1.57 -2.57 -5.68
N TRP A 213 -1.75 -1.71 -6.68
CA TRP A 213 -2.50 -1.97 -7.89
C TRP A 213 -1.68 -1.55 -9.11
N PHE A 214 -1.99 -2.14 -10.25
CA PHE A 214 -1.23 -1.94 -11.48
C PHE A 214 -2.15 -1.86 -12.69
N VAL A 215 -1.64 -1.19 -13.73
CA VAL A 215 -2.25 -1.10 -15.05
C VAL A 215 -1.17 -1.29 -16.10
N GLU A 216 -1.50 -2.05 -17.15
CA GLU A 216 -0.63 -2.28 -18.30
C GLU A 216 -1.25 -1.74 -19.58
N TRP A 217 -0.40 -1.27 -20.49
CA TRP A 217 -0.72 -0.80 -21.83
C TRP A 217 0.32 -1.34 -22.80
N SER A 218 0.06 -2.48 -23.42
CA SER A 218 0.96 -3.10 -24.43
C SER A 218 2.40 -3.31 -23.93
N ASP A 219 3.31 -2.35 -24.15
CA ASP A 219 4.72 -2.35 -23.75
C ASP A 219 5.02 -1.51 -22.49
N LYS A 220 4.01 -0.85 -21.90
CA LYS A 220 4.15 0.03 -20.72
C LYS A 220 3.32 -0.48 -19.56
N SER A 221 3.78 -0.23 -18.33
CA SER A 221 3.00 -0.49 -17.11
C SER A 221 3.14 0.68 -16.14
N ALA A 222 2.10 0.97 -15.38
CA ALA A 222 2.17 1.84 -14.22
C ALA A 222 1.77 1.09 -12.95
N VAL A 223 2.56 1.27 -11.91
CA VAL A 223 2.28 0.82 -10.55
C VAL A 223 2.36 2.07 -9.67
N PHE A 224 1.44 2.25 -8.72
CA PHE A 224 1.40 3.39 -7.78
C PHE A 224 1.18 4.81 -8.38
N SER A 225 1.14 4.99 -9.70
CA SER A 225 1.19 6.32 -10.36
C SER A 225 -0.12 6.75 -11.07
N ILE A 226 -1.26 6.20 -10.67
CA ILE A 226 -2.55 6.57 -11.28
C ILE A 226 -3.47 7.16 -10.22
N LYS A 227 -4.10 8.27 -10.56
CA LYS A 227 -4.98 9.02 -9.67
C LYS A 227 -6.26 8.21 -9.41
N CYS A 228 -6.48 7.83 -8.16
CA CYS A 228 -7.80 7.38 -7.71
C CYS A 228 -8.73 8.59 -7.70
N GLU A 229 -9.80 8.56 -8.48
CA GLU A 229 -10.87 9.55 -8.36
C GLU A 229 -11.70 9.32 -7.10
N SER A 230 -11.74 8.06 -6.63
CA SER A 230 -12.50 7.69 -5.46
C SER A 230 -12.06 6.38 -4.81
N GLY A 231 -12.10 6.35 -3.48
CA GLY A 231 -11.59 5.24 -2.67
C GLY A 231 -10.06 5.19 -2.59
N SER A 232 -9.56 4.34 -1.71
CA SER A 232 -8.14 4.01 -1.59
C SER A 232 -7.99 2.50 -1.61
N LEU A 233 -6.89 1.97 -2.18
CA LEU A 233 -6.69 0.52 -2.19
C LEU A 233 -6.67 0.01 -0.73
N PRO A 234 -7.51 -0.97 -0.34
CA PRO A 234 -7.60 -1.40 1.04
C PRO A 234 -6.40 -2.29 1.38
N TYR A 235 -5.67 -1.97 2.45
CA TYR A 235 -4.52 -2.78 2.87
C TYR A 235 -4.90 -4.19 3.32
N ARG A 236 -6.15 -4.44 3.72
CA ARG A 236 -6.65 -5.73 4.20
C ARG A 236 -8.08 -5.98 3.72
N LEU A 237 -8.34 -7.19 3.24
CA LEU A 237 -9.69 -7.72 2.96
C LEU A 237 -9.92 -8.95 3.84
N GLN A 238 -10.97 -8.92 4.66
CA GLN A 238 -11.43 -10.06 5.46
C GLN A 238 -12.19 -11.08 4.59
N GLU A 239 -12.58 -12.20 5.21
CA GLU A 239 -13.40 -13.21 4.55
C GLU A 239 -14.72 -12.60 4.06
N GLN A 240 -15.06 -12.85 2.80
CA GLN A 240 -16.21 -12.26 2.09
C GLN A 240 -16.20 -10.73 1.96
N ASP A 241 -15.07 -10.06 2.26
CA ASP A 241 -15.01 -8.62 2.06
C ASP A 241 -14.96 -8.27 0.58
N ARG A 242 -15.70 -7.21 0.25
CA ARG A 242 -15.70 -6.59 -1.06
C ARG A 242 -15.34 -5.12 -0.93
N TYR A 243 -14.37 -4.67 -1.70
CA TYR A 243 -13.96 -3.28 -1.75
C TYR A 243 -13.96 -2.77 -3.18
N THR A 244 -14.17 -1.48 -3.40
CA THR A 244 -14.18 -0.90 -4.75
C THR A 244 -13.44 0.43 -4.78
N ILE A 245 -12.53 0.56 -5.74
CA ILE A 245 -11.83 1.82 -6.06
C ILE A 245 -12.21 2.28 -7.46
N VAL A 246 -12.10 3.58 -7.71
CA VAL A 246 -12.30 4.20 -9.03
C VAL A 246 -11.02 4.93 -9.43
N ILE A 247 -10.51 4.57 -10.60
CA ILE A 247 -9.24 5.03 -11.14
C ILE A 247 -9.49 5.85 -12.40
N ASN A 248 -8.81 6.99 -12.55
CA ASN A 248 -8.84 7.75 -13.81
C ASN A 248 -7.72 7.26 -14.72
N LEU A 249 -8.09 6.76 -15.90
CA LEU A 249 -7.17 6.41 -16.96
C LEU A 249 -7.52 7.32 -18.13
N ASP A 250 -6.82 8.44 -18.31
CA ASP A 250 -7.06 9.39 -19.42
C ASP A 250 -7.49 8.66 -20.73
N ARG A 251 -8.44 9.20 -21.51
CA ARG A 251 -9.14 8.44 -22.58
C ARG A 251 -8.25 7.56 -23.48
N PRO A 252 -7.09 8.04 -24.00
CA PRO A 252 -6.18 7.23 -24.82
C PRO A 252 -5.56 6.04 -24.05
N ARG A 253 -5.35 6.20 -22.74
CA ARG A 253 -4.87 5.16 -21.83
C ARG A 253 -5.97 4.16 -21.49
N LEU A 254 -7.25 4.56 -21.45
CA LEU A 254 -8.35 3.61 -21.25
C LEU A 254 -8.56 2.70 -22.47
N GLU A 255 -8.42 3.23 -23.68
CA GLU A 255 -8.52 2.45 -24.94
C GLU A 255 -7.36 1.46 -25.10
N GLY A 256 -6.15 1.88 -24.70
CA GLY A 256 -4.92 1.08 -24.81
C GLY A 256 -4.70 0.03 -23.73
N ILE A 257 -5.56 -0.08 -22.72
CA ILE A 257 -5.31 -0.91 -21.53
C ILE A 257 -5.22 -2.41 -21.88
N SER A 258 -4.13 -3.09 -21.56
CA SER A 258 -4.03 -4.55 -21.74
C SER A 258 -4.45 -5.31 -20.49
N GLU A 259 -4.04 -4.85 -19.31
CA GLU A 259 -4.33 -5.48 -18.04
C GLU A 259 -4.55 -4.44 -16.93
N VAL A 260 -5.31 -4.83 -15.90
CA VAL A 260 -5.51 -4.05 -14.67
C VAL A 260 -5.67 -5.04 -13.51
N GLY A 261 -5.10 -4.73 -12.36
CA GLY A 261 -5.12 -5.68 -11.24
C GLY A 261 -4.56 -5.12 -9.93
N ILE A 262 -4.43 -6.01 -8.96
CA ILE A 262 -3.84 -5.72 -7.64
C ILE A 262 -2.66 -6.65 -7.35
N LEU A 263 -1.80 -6.21 -6.46
CA LEU A 263 -0.73 -6.98 -5.84
C LEU A 263 -1.08 -7.21 -4.37
N ASP A 264 -0.88 -8.43 -3.87
CA ASP A 264 -1.00 -8.70 -2.44
C ASP A 264 0.30 -8.38 -1.67
N GLY A 265 0.28 -8.52 -0.35
CA GLY A 265 1.43 -8.29 0.54
C GLY A 265 2.65 -9.16 0.23
N ASP A 266 2.46 -10.26 -0.48
CA ASP A 266 3.49 -11.20 -0.91
C ASP A 266 3.87 -10.99 -2.39
N ASN A 267 3.42 -9.89 -3.01
CA ASN A 267 3.62 -9.50 -4.41
C ASN A 267 2.96 -10.41 -5.47
N ASN A 268 2.01 -11.25 -5.10
CA ASN A 268 1.22 -12.02 -6.07
C ASN A 268 0.25 -11.09 -6.82
N SER A 269 0.14 -11.25 -8.14
CA SER A 269 -0.73 -10.43 -8.98
C SER A 269 -2.10 -11.07 -9.19
N PHE A 270 -3.15 -10.30 -8.95
CA PHE A 270 -4.54 -10.70 -9.22
C PHE A 270 -5.13 -9.75 -10.26
N LYS A 271 -5.42 -10.29 -11.44
CA LYS A 271 -5.81 -9.55 -12.63
C LYS A 271 -7.32 -9.55 -12.81
N ALA A 272 -7.85 -8.46 -13.36
CA ALA A 272 -9.22 -8.47 -13.86
C ALA A 272 -9.34 -9.38 -15.09
N PRO A 273 -10.46 -10.10 -15.25
CA PRO A 273 -10.69 -10.99 -16.39
C PRO A 273 -10.52 -10.27 -17.75
N PRO A 274 -9.84 -10.88 -18.75
CA PRO A 274 -9.65 -10.28 -20.08
C PRO A 274 -10.96 -9.86 -20.77
N GLY A 275 -12.05 -10.61 -20.54
CA GLY A 275 -13.38 -10.25 -21.07
C GLY A 275 -13.92 -8.93 -20.50
N GLN A 276 -13.64 -8.62 -19.23
CA GLN A 276 -14.04 -7.37 -18.61
C GLN A 276 -13.21 -6.19 -19.15
N ILE A 277 -11.92 -6.42 -19.43
CA ILE A 277 -11.06 -5.45 -20.12
C ILE A 277 -11.61 -5.13 -21.51
N ALA A 278 -12.01 -6.14 -22.27
CA ALA A 278 -12.57 -5.95 -23.60
C ALA A 278 -13.87 -5.12 -23.58
N ILE A 279 -14.76 -5.40 -22.60
CA ILE A 279 -16.00 -4.63 -22.41
C ILE A 279 -15.69 -3.17 -22.02
N LEU A 280 -14.69 -2.96 -21.16
CA LEU A 280 -14.20 -1.63 -20.79
C LEU A 280 -13.75 -0.82 -22.01
N LYS A 281 -12.95 -1.44 -22.90
CA LYS A 281 -12.53 -0.82 -24.16
C LYS A 281 -13.70 -0.49 -25.07
N GLN A 282 -14.59 -1.46 -25.28
CA GLN A 282 -15.75 -1.28 -26.14
C GLN A 282 -16.64 -0.13 -25.66
N GLU A 283 -16.86 0.00 -24.36
CA GLU A 283 -17.66 1.09 -23.80
C GLU A 283 -16.92 2.44 -23.88
N ALA A 284 -15.59 2.45 -23.75
CA ALA A 284 -14.77 3.64 -23.98
C ALA A 284 -14.86 4.12 -25.45
N GLU A 285 -14.69 3.21 -26.42
CA GLU A 285 -14.83 3.49 -27.87
C GLU A 285 -16.23 3.98 -28.23
N ARG A 286 -17.27 3.33 -27.71
CA ARG A 286 -18.67 3.73 -27.93
C ARG A 286 -18.95 5.14 -27.41
N ARG A 287 -18.40 5.49 -26.24
CA ARG A 287 -18.48 6.83 -25.65
C ARG A 287 -17.66 7.85 -26.41
N ALA A 288 -16.52 7.47 -26.99
CA ALA A 288 -15.75 8.32 -27.89
C ALA A 288 -16.56 8.74 -29.12
N THR A 289 -17.43 7.84 -29.61
CA THR A 289 -18.34 8.11 -30.73
C THR A 289 -19.52 9.01 -30.34
N LEU A 290 -20.09 8.84 -29.14
CA LEU A 290 -21.24 9.61 -28.65
C LEU A 290 -20.87 11.01 -28.14
N TYR A 291 -19.65 11.16 -27.64
CA TYR A 291 -19.07 12.42 -27.19
C TYR A 291 -17.71 12.58 -27.88
N PRO A 292 -17.73 12.92 -29.19
CA PRO A 292 -16.50 13.23 -29.92
C PRO A 292 -15.84 14.43 -29.23
N GLN A 293 -14.51 14.42 -29.16
CA GLN A 293 -13.82 15.66 -28.80
C GLN A 293 -14.21 16.74 -29.84
N PRO A 294 -14.33 18.02 -29.44
CA PRO A 294 -14.42 19.09 -30.43
C PRO A 294 -13.25 18.92 -31.40
N ASP A 295 -13.53 18.92 -32.70
CA ASP A 295 -12.61 18.56 -33.78
C ASP A 295 -11.20 19.12 -33.56
N SER A 296 -10.19 18.24 -33.44
CA SER A 296 -8.77 18.60 -33.45
C SER A 296 -8.31 19.15 -34.79
N ASP A 297 -9.11 19.02 -35.86
CA ASP A 297 -8.75 19.49 -37.20
C ASP A 297 -8.81 21.02 -37.35
N ASN A 298 -9.41 21.74 -36.38
CA ASN A 298 -9.37 23.21 -36.30
C ASN A 298 -8.58 23.73 -35.10
N ALA A 299 -7.92 22.85 -34.33
CA ALA A 299 -7.01 23.29 -33.29
C ALA A 299 -5.76 23.87 -33.96
N PRO A 300 -5.27 25.05 -33.57
CA PRO A 300 -4.01 25.56 -34.08
C PRO A 300 -2.92 24.51 -33.83
N ASP A 301 -2.15 24.17 -34.86
CA ASP A 301 -0.98 23.34 -34.68
C ASP A 301 0.09 24.17 -33.96
N PHE A 302 0.35 23.84 -32.71
CA PHE A 302 1.38 24.50 -31.90
C PHE A 302 2.74 23.81 -32.05
N SER A 303 2.91 22.85 -32.95
CA SER A 303 4.17 22.10 -33.11
C SER A 303 5.35 23.01 -33.50
N GLU A 304 5.08 24.13 -34.18
CA GLU A 304 6.07 25.14 -34.54
C GLU A 304 6.32 26.16 -33.42
N CYS A 305 5.60 26.10 -32.30
CA CYS A 305 5.82 27.02 -31.18
C CYS A 305 7.10 26.68 -30.41
N GLU A 306 7.96 27.69 -30.29
CA GLU A 306 9.16 27.67 -29.48
C GLU A 306 8.82 27.95 -28.01
N MET A 307 9.31 27.08 -27.14
CA MET A 307 9.14 27.12 -25.69
C MET A 307 10.50 27.05 -25.04
N GLU A 308 10.77 27.93 -24.08
CA GLU A 308 11.96 27.87 -23.25
C GLU A 308 11.60 27.25 -21.90
N VAL A 309 12.38 26.27 -21.43
CA VAL A 309 12.14 25.56 -20.17
C VAL A 309 13.29 25.81 -19.20
N ALA A 310 12.97 26.14 -17.95
CA ALA A 310 13.96 26.23 -16.88
C ALA A 310 13.49 25.45 -15.65
N ALA A 311 14.37 24.67 -15.05
CA ALA A 311 14.14 24.03 -13.76
C ALA A 311 15.02 24.70 -12.69
N ARG A 312 14.45 24.94 -11.51
CA ARG A 312 15.19 25.47 -10.37
C ARG A 312 14.56 25.06 -9.06
N VAL A 313 15.36 25.12 -8.01
CA VAL A 313 14.91 24.93 -6.64
C VAL A 313 14.70 26.29 -5.99
N GLU A 314 13.50 26.54 -5.50
CA GLU A 314 13.13 27.75 -4.76
C GLU A 314 12.81 27.39 -3.30
N PHE A 315 12.75 28.39 -2.41
CA PHE A 315 12.25 28.19 -1.05
C PHE A 315 10.87 28.85 -0.91
N GLY A 316 9.89 28.07 -0.49
CA GLY A 316 8.55 28.55 -0.15
C GLY A 316 8.54 29.39 1.12
N ASP A 317 7.43 30.11 1.35
CA ASP A 317 7.23 30.95 2.54
C ASP A 317 7.25 30.15 3.87
N ASP A 318 7.04 28.83 3.79
CA ASP A 318 7.14 27.88 4.89
C ASP A 318 8.58 27.38 5.16
N GLY A 319 9.55 27.85 4.37
CA GLY A 319 10.96 27.49 4.48
C GLY A 319 11.32 26.15 3.82
N LYS A 320 10.40 25.49 3.11
CA LYS A 320 10.69 24.27 2.36
C LYS A 320 11.25 24.57 0.98
N GLN A 321 12.11 23.69 0.46
CA GLN A 321 12.46 23.77 -0.97
C GLN A 321 11.28 23.28 -1.82
N LEU A 322 11.13 23.90 -2.99
CA LEU A 322 10.16 23.56 -4.02
C LEU A 322 10.93 23.40 -5.33
N LEU A 323 10.74 22.27 -6.02
CA LEU A 323 11.20 22.12 -7.40
C LEU A 323 10.21 22.78 -8.34
N VAL A 324 10.67 23.83 -9.01
CA VAL A 324 9.86 24.67 -9.90
C VAL A 324 10.37 24.54 -11.33
N PHE A 325 9.47 24.16 -12.22
CA PHE A 325 9.66 24.21 -13.67
C PHE A 325 8.95 25.43 -14.22
N THR A 326 9.67 26.23 -15.01
CA THR A 326 9.16 27.43 -15.65
C THR A 326 9.15 27.19 -17.15
N VAL A 327 8.00 27.43 -17.79
CA VAL A 327 7.87 27.38 -19.25
C VAL A 327 7.54 28.78 -19.74
N THR A 328 8.37 29.32 -20.61
CA THR A 328 8.19 30.62 -21.27
C THR A 328 7.77 30.40 -22.71
N ASN A 329 6.66 31.02 -23.11
CA ASN A 329 6.23 30.99 -24.50
C ASN A 329 7.03 32.01 -25.33
N MET A 330 7.94 31.52 -26.17
CA MET A 330 8.79 32.37 -27.03
C MET A 330 8.14 32.66 -28.39
N SER A 331 6.96 32.08 -28.64
CA SER A 331 6.21 32.24 -29.88
C SER A 331 5.37 33.51 -29.88
N ASP A 332 4.94 33.93 -31.07
CA ASP A 332 4.07 35.09 -31.29
C ASP A 332 2.57 34.80 -31.10
N ILE A 333 2.21 33.55 -30.82
CA ILE A 333 0.84 33.10 -30.53
C ILE A 333 0.69 32.59 -29.09
N ALA A 334 -0.50 32.76 -28.51
CA ALA A 334 -0.79 32.29 -27.15
C ALA A 334 -1.07 30.78 -27.13
N VAL A 335 -0.45 30.04 -26.21
CA VAL A 335 -0.51 28.56 -26.18
C VAL A 335 -1.27 28.05 -24.95
N PRO A 336 -2.34 27.24 -25.14
CA PRO A 336 -3.16 26.70 -24.05
C PRO A 336 -2.53 25.45 -23.42
N ILE A 337 -1.52 25.64 -22.58
CA ILE A 337 -0.86 24.56 -21.81
C ILE A 337 -1.83 24.03 -20.74
N VAL A 338 -1.95 22.70 -20.61
CA VAL A 338 -2.94 22.03 -19.74
C VAL A 338 -2.33 21.09 -18.70
N GLY A 339 -1.05 20.74 -18.80
CA GLY A 339 -0.39 19.87 -17.82
C GLY A 339 1.07 19.61 -18.13
N ALA A 340 1.79 19.10 -17.13
CA ALA A 340 3.20 18.75 -17.22
C ALA A 340 3.53 17.54 -16.33
N ASN A 341 4.54 16.77 -16.75
CA ASN A 341 5.08 15.59 -16.09
C ASN A 341 6.61 15.68 -16.03
N LEU A 342 7.19 15.06 -15.03
CA LEU A 342 8.61 14.73 -14.99
C LEU A 342 8.75 13.22 -15.18
N GLU A 343 9.59 12.81 -16.13
CA GLU A 343 9.82 11.41 -16.52
C GLU A 343 11.31 11.06 -16.40
N TRP A 344 11.62 9.83 -15.97
CA TRP A 344 12.97 9.29 -15.98
C TRP A 344 13.02 7.87 -16.56
N GLN A 345 14.15 7.47 -17.15
CA GLN A 345 14.34 6.12 -17.70
C GLN A 345 15.50 5.37 -17.05
N TYR A 346 15.30 4.08 -16.78
CA TYR A 346 16.33 3.20 -16.25
C TYR A 346 17.26 2.72 -17.38
N ASP A 347 18.57 2.75 -17.15
CA ASP A 347 19.58 2.21 -18.07
C ASP A 347 20.61 1.34 -17.31
N PRO A 348 20.61 0.01 -17.52
CA PRO A 348 19.69 -0.73 -18.38
C PRO A 348 18.27 -0.84 -17.77
N PRO A 349 17.23 -1.11 -18.60
CA PRO A 349 15.89 -1.41 -18.11
C PRO A 349 15.88 -2.52 -17.07
N ARG A 350 15.16 -2.32 -15.97
CA ARG A 350 15.09 -3.31 -14.88
C ARG A 350 14.18 -4.47 -15.32
N SER A 351 14.54 -5.70 -14.99
CA SER A 351 13.74 -6.88 -15.38
C SER A 351 12.91 -7.39 -14.23
N ARG A 352 11.61 -7.57 -14.45
CA ARG A 352 10.67 -8.16 -13.49
C ARG A 352 10.15 -9.49 -14.01
N ARG A 353 10.13 -10.51 -13.14
CA ARG A 353 9.53 -11.82 -13.45
C ARG A 353 8.01 -11.71 -13.24
N ALA A 354 7.24 -11.92 -14.30
CA ALA A 354 5.80 -12.12 -14.21
C ALA A 354 5.50 -13.61 -14.42
N GLU A 355 4.94 -14.26 -13.39
CA GLU A 355 4.39 -15.61 -13.54
C GLU A 355 3.05 -15.55 -14.27
N ASN A 356 2.83 -16.50 -15.18
CA ASN A 356 1.57 -16.67 -15.91
C ASN A 356 1.03 -18.06 -15.57
N ASP A 357 -0.09 -18.12 -14.86
CA ASP A 357 -0.67 -19.34 -14.27
C ASP A 357 -1.23 -20.37 -15.27
N ALA A 358 -1.07 -20.16 -16.59
CA ALA A 358 -1.64 -21.07 -17.59
C ALA A 358 -0.61 -21.73 -18.51
N THR A 359 0.63 -21.25 -18.57
CA THR A 359 1.69 -21.86 -19.39
C THR A 359 3.03 -21.56 -18.76
N THR A 360 3.88 -22.58 -18.63
CA THR A 360 5.25 -22.56 -18.07
C THR A 360 6.25 -21.72 -18.88
N LYS A 361 5.86 -20.51 -19.29
CA LYS A 361 6.71 -19.50 -19.93
C LYS A 361 6.74 -18.27 -19.04
N ILE A 362 7.85 -18.13 -18.32
CA ILE A 362 8.23 -16.91 -17.59
C ILE A 362 8.32 -15.80 -18.64
N ARG A 363 7.55 -14.72 -18.48
CA ARG A 363 7.70 -13.51 -19.29
C ARG A 363 8.48 -12.52 -18.44
N GLU A 364 9.68 -12.16 -18.89
CA GLU A 364 10.41 -11.01 -18.33
C GLU A 364 9.75 -9.74 -18.87
N VAL A 365 9.29 -8.89 -17.97
CA VAL A 365 8.78 -7.55 -18.28
C VAL A 365 9.86 -6.55 -17.91
N GLN A 366 10.20 -5.66 -18.84
CA GLN A 366 11.19 -4.61 -18.63
C GLN A 366 10.52 -3.35 -18.08
N GLU A 367 10.96 -2.94 -16.90
CA GLU A 367 10.67 -1.63 -16.34
C GLU A 367 11.61 -0.61 -17.00
N LEU A 368 11.04 0.31 -17.76
CA LEU A 368 11.80 1.26 -18.58
C LEU A 368 12.09 2.58 -17.86
N GLY A 369 11.39 2.89 -16.76
CA GLY A 369 11.49 4.19 -16.09
C GLY A 369 10.29 4.53 -15.22
N GLY A 370 10.28 5.74 -14.66
CA GLY A 370 9.18 6.28 -13.86
C GLY A 370 8.69 7.64 -14.36
N SER A 371 7.53 8.08 -13.88
CA SER A 371 6.96 9.40 -14.20
C SER A 371 6.10 9.95 -13.08
N VAL A 372 6.09 11.26 -12.90
CA VAL A 372 5.29 11.99 -11.91
C VAL A 372 4.61 13.22 -12.53
N ASN A 373 3.35 13.45 -12.20
CA ASN A 373 2.61 14.64 -12.66
C ASN A 373 2.98 15.86 -11.81
N LEU A 374 3.00 17.03 -12.44
CA LEU A 374 3.30 18.31 -11.80
C LEU A 374 2.05 19.19 -11.72
N ASP A 375 1.90 19.91 -10.63
CA ASP A 375 0.79 20.83 -10.43
C ASP A 375 1.11 22.21 -11.02
N CYS A 376 0.10 22.85 -11.60
CA CYS A 376 0.21 24.20 -12.12
C CYS A 376 -0.14 25.22 -11.04
N ARG A 377 0.65 26.30 -10.93
CA ARG A 377 0.30 27.42 -10.05
C ARG A 377 -0.98 28.10 -10.55
N SER A 378 -1.99 28.19 -9.67
CA SER A 378 -3.38 28.55 -10.04
C SER A 378 -3.61 30.03 -10.40
N ASP A 379 -2.63 30.89 -10.12
CA ASP A 379 -2.64 32.33 -10.40
C ASP A 379 -2.13 32.68 -11.81
N LEU A 380 -1.58 31.71 -12.55
CA LEU A 380 -1.09 31.88 -13.91
C LEU A 380 -2.14 31.42 -14.94
N THR A 381 -2.46 32.29 -15.90
CA THR A 381 -3.56 32.08 -16.85
C THR A 381 -3.08 31.30 -18.08
N SER A 382 -3.71 30.14 -18.33
CA SER A 382 -3.70 29.47 -19.63
C SER A 382 -4.85 30.06 -20.47
N PRO A 383 -4.64 30.49 -21.73
CA PRO A 383 -3.44 30.31 -22.56
C PRO A 383 -2.28 31.26 -22.22
N VAL A 384 -1.06 30.74 -22.28
CA VAL A 384 0.18 31.48 -22.03
C VAL A 384 0.45 32.41 -23.20
N ALA A 385 0.30 33.71 -22.98
CA ALA A 385 0.53 34.74 -24.01
C ALA A 385 2.00 34.75 -24.52
N PRO A 386 2.30 35.36 -25.68
CA PRO A 386 3.67 35.60 -26.13
C PRO A 386 4.53 36.30 -25.06
N GLY A 387 5.69 35.73 -24.74
CA GLY A 387 6.56 36.16 -23.64
C GLY A 387 6.01 35.88 -22.23
N GLY A 388 4.84 35.24 -22.15
CA GLY A 388 4.20 34.82 -20.92
C GLY A 388 4.86 33.59 -20.32
N VAL A 389 4.70 33.44 -19.01
CA VAL A 389 5.36 32.39 -18.22
C VAL A 389 4.32 31.59 -17.46
N ILE A 390 4.46 30.26 -17.48
CA ILE A 390 3.71 29.34 -16.62
C ILE A 390 4.67 28.55 -15.74
N GLN A 391 4.26 28.28 -14.50
CA GLN A 391 5.07 27.55 -13.52
C GLN A 391 4.37 26.27 -13.10
N PHE A 392 5.15 25.19 -13.09
CA PHE A 392 4.78 23.89 -12.58
C PHE A 392 5.64 23.56 -11.37
N TYR A 393 5.05 22.92 -10.37
CA TYR A 393 5.75 22.46 -9.19
C TYR A 393 5.37 21.00 -8.89
N LEU A 394 6.27 20.32 -8.20
CA LEU A 394 5.97 18.99 -7.69
C LEU A 394 5.16 19.12 -6.41
N HIS A 395 4.03 18.40 -6.31
CA HIS A 395 3.24 18.39 -5.08
C HIS A 395 3.99 17.66 -3.96
N ASP A 396 3.97 18.19 -2.72
CA ASP A 396 4.65 17.63 -1.54
C ASP A 396 4.47 16.10 -1.37
N SER A 397 3.29 15.58 -1.73
CA SER A 397 2.99 14.14 -1.58
C SER A 397 3.69 13.24 -2.59
N MET A 398 4.20 13.81 -3.69
CA MET A 398 4.81 13.09 -4.82
C MET A 398 6.33 13.31 -4.89
N GLU A 399 6.87 14.23 -4.09
CA GLU A 399 8.31 14.55 -3.98
C GLU A 399 9.20 13.32 -3.78
N ARG A 400 8.76 12.34 -2.98
CA ARG A 400 9.56 11.15 -2.70
C ARG A 400 9.80 10.24 -3.92
N LEU A 401 9.02 10.37 -4.98
CA LEU A 401 9.27 9.63 -6.22
C LEU A 401 10.59 10.07 -6.88
N LEU A 402 11.03 11.31 -6.63
CA LEU A 402 12.31 11.81 -7.15
C LEU A 402 13.52 11.09 -6.55
N LEU A 403 13.37 10.40 -5.41
CA LEU A 403 14.46 9.61 -4.84
C LEU A 403 14.91 8.50 -5.78
N GLU A 404 14.04 8.02 -6.67
CA GLU A 404 14.42 7.06 -7.72
C GLU A 404 15.40 7.65 -8.72
N THR A 405 15.33 8.95 -8.98
CA THR A 405 16.26 9.62 -9.90
C THR A 405 17.68 9.63 -9.35
N LEU A 406 17.86 9.51 -8.02
CA LEU A 406 19.18 9.40 -7.38
C LEU A 406 19.83 8.02 -7.53
N LEU A 407 19.11 7.03 -8.05
CA LEU A 407 19.65 5.70 -8.27
C LEU A 407 20.62 5.72 -9.45
N GLY A 408 21.72 4.95 -9.34
CA GLY A 408 22.80 4.95 -10.33
C GLY A 408 22.42 4.42 -11.70
N ASP A 409 21.24 3.81 -11.84
CA ASP A 409 20.67 3.34 -13.08
C ASP A 409 19.71 4.34 -13.73
N VAL A 410 19.65 5.60 -13.26
CA VAL A 410 18.95 6.71 -13.93
C VAL A 410 19.98 7.76 -14.38
N PRO A 411 20.48 7.69 -15.63
CA PRO A 411 21.36 8.70 -16.21
C PRO A 411 20.70 10.07 -16.31
N ASP A 412 21.48 11.15 -16.25
CA ASP A 412 20.96 12.53 -16.37
C ASP A 412 20.22 12.77 -17.67
N GLN A 413 20.75 12.25 -18.79
CA GLN A 413 20.12 12.34 -20.11
C GLN A 413 18.74 11.64 -20.19
N ASN A 414 18.42 10.79 -19.21
CA ASN A 414 17.17 10.07 -19.14
C ASN A 414 16.11 10.78 -18.29
N VAL A 415 16.46 11.87 -17.60
CA VAL A 415 15.51 12.71 -16.85
C VAL A 415 14.98 13.80 -17.77
N SER A 416 13.66 13.92 -17.89
CA SER A 416 13.03 14.83 -18.85
C SER A 416 11.73 15.43 -18.32
N PHE A 417 11.53 16.71 -18.62
CA PHE A 417 10.29 17.42 -18.33
C PHE A 417 9.42 17.43 -19.58
N VAL A 418 8.17 16.99 -19.47
CA VAL A 418 7.23 16.87 -20.57
C VAL A 418 5.98 17.69 -20.27
N PHE A 419 5.50 18.49 -21.20
CA PHE A 419 4.28 19.27 -21.03
C PHE A 419 3.47 19.33 -22.32
N GLY A 420 2.17 19.60 -22.20
CA GLY A 420 1.25 19.51 -23.33
C GLY A 420 0.18 20.59 -23.36
N ALA A 421 -0.28 20.89 -24.58
CA ALA A 421 -1.40 21.78 -24.86
C ALA A 421 -2.70 21.00 -25.07
N LYS A 422 -3.84 21.68 -24.92
CA LYS A 422 -5.17 21.08 -25.11
C LYS A 422 -5.39 20.49 -26.52
N SER A 423 -4.64 20.96 -27.52
CA SER A 423 -4.64 20.45 -28.90
C SER A 423 -4.03 19.05 -29.06
N GLY A 424 -3.33 18.54 -28.04
CA GLY A 424 -2.54 17.30 -28.12
C GLY A 424 -1.08 17.52 -28.53
N THR A 425 -0.67 18.76 -28.84
CA THR A 425 0.74 19.12 -29.03
C THR A 425 1.49 18.99 -27.71
N GLY A 426 2.63 18.30 -27.72
CA GLY A 426 3.47 18.10 -26.54
C GLY A 426 4.94 18.45 -26.80
N TRP A 427 5.61 18.93 -25.76
CA TRP A 427 7.03 19.26 -25.76
C TRP A 427 7.74 18.41 -24.72
N LYS A 428 8.97 18.02 -25.02
CA LYS A 428 9.86 17.27 -24.14
C LYS A 428 11.19 18.01 -24.02
N ALA A 429 11.50 18.47 -22.82
CA ALA A 429 12.75 19.12 -22.49
C ALA A 429 13.70 18.15 -21.79
N THR A 430 14.90 18.02 -22.34
CA THR A 430 16.06 17.30 -21.76
C THR A 430 17.21 18.29 -21.55
N GLU A 431 16.88 19.55 -21.29
CA GLU A 431 17.82 20.67 -21.23
C GLU A 431 18.81 20.57 -20.06
N GLU A 432 19.95 21.24 -20.23
CA GLU A 432 21.00 21.39 -19.21
C GLU A 432 20.42 22.15 -18.00
N GLY A 433 20.44 21.55 -16.81
CA GLY A 433 19.87 22.12 -15.58
C GLY A 433 18.64 21.37 -15.05
N ILE A 434 17.90 20.63 -15.90
CA ILE A 434 16.74 19.83 -15.43
C ILE A 434 17.19 18.69 -14.50
N PRO A 435 18.12 17.80 -14.91
CA PRO A 435 18.60 16.75 -14.02
C PRO A 435 19.23 17.30 -12.75
N GLU A 436 19.98 18.40 -12.84
CA GLU A 436 20.65 19.05 -11.71
C GLU A 436 19.64 19.57 -10.68
N ALA A 437 18.61 20.30 -11.11
CA ALA A 437 17.57 20.80 -10.20
C ALA A 437 16.74 19.67 -9.59
N VAL A 438 16.41 18.64 -10.39
CA VAL A 438 15.70 17.45 -9.92
C VAL A 438 16.52 16.70 -8.87
N ARG A 439 17.82 16.51 -9.12
CA ARG A 439 18.72 15.87 -8.16
C ARG A 439 18.93 16.73 -6.93
N GLU A 440 19.17 18.03 -7.06
CA GLU A 440 19.31 18.94 -5.92
C GLU A 440 18.08 18.85 -4.99
N HIS A 441 16.89 18.90 -5.57
CA HIS A 441 15.66 18.77 -4.79
C HIS A 441 15.48 17.35 -4.22
N ALA A 442 15.77 16.30 -4.99
CA ALA A 442 15.76 14.92 -4.50
C ALA A 442 16.76 14.70 -3.36
N GLU A 443 17.92 15.36 -3.41
CA GLU A 443 18.93 15.37 -2.35
C GLU A 443 18.43 16.13 -1.12
N TYR A 444 17.73 17.25 -1.28
CA TYR A 444 17.08 17.94 -0.17
C TYR A 444 15.98 17.09 0.50
N ILE A 445 15.19 16.36 -0.30
CA ILE A 445 14.16 15.42 0.17
C ILE A 445 14.84 14.25 0.89
N ARG A 446 15.91 13.68 0.30
CA ARG A 446 16.78 12.68 0.94
C ARG A 446 17.30 13.22 2.27
N ASP A 447 17.67 14.49 2.31
CA ASP A 447 18.31 15.13 3.45
C ASP A 447 17.35 15.60 4.56
N GLY A 448 16.04 15.38 4.39
CA GLY A 448 15.01 15.63 5.41
C GLY A 448 14.69 17.11 5.62
N GLY A 449 15.00 17.97 4.65
CA GLY A 449 14.60 19.37 4.64
C GLY A 449 15.27 20.30 5.66
N GLN A 450 16.30 19.84 6.40
CA GLN A 450 17.05 20.67 7.35
C GLN A 450 18.37 21.17 6.75
N ILE A 451 18.40 22.41 6.27
CA ILE A 451 19.64 23.18 6.20
C ILE A 451 19.45 24.52 6.94
N SER A 452 19.65 24.49 8.25
CA SER A 452 20.19 25.67 8.94
C SER A 452 21.70 25.44 9.14
N GLY A 453 22.48 25.95 8.18
CA GLY A 453 23.90 26.23 8.30
C GLY A 453 24.84 25.02 8.43
N ARG A 454 25.51 24.66 7.32
CA ARG A 454 26.83 24.00 7.40
C ARG A 454 27.91 24.91 6.84
N ILE A 455 28.82 25.31 7.73
CA ILE A 455 30.16 25.77 7.43
C ILE A 455 30.84 24.67 6.58
N LYS A 456 31.31 25.03 5.37
CA LYS A 456 32.20 24.18 4.56
C LYS A 456 33.42 23.80 5.40
N ARG A 457 33.48 22.55 5.86
CA ARG A 457 34.76 21.93 6.21
C ARG A 457 35.39 21.45 4.92
N GLN A 458 36.63 21.84 4.67
CA GLN A 458 37.41 21.28 3.57
C GLN A 458 37.48 19.75 3.70
N PRO A 459 37.48 19.02 2.59
CA PRO A 459 37.57 17.57 2.62
C PRO A 459 38.90 17.18 3.28
N GLN A 460 38.83 16.47 4.41
CA GLN A 460 39.99 15.72 4.87
C GLN A 460 40.29 14.67 3.81
N GLU A 461 41.55 14.56 3.41
CA GLU A 461 42.03 13.45 2.59
C GLU A 461 41.60 12.15 3.23
N TRP A 462 40.75 11.41 2.52
CA TRP A 462 40.30 10.10 2.94
C TRP A 462 41.51 9.18 2.85
N ILE A 463 41.99 8.69 3.99
CA ILE A 463 42.86 7.51 3.99
C ILE A 463 41.96 6.35 3.56
N VAL A 464 41.96 6.07 2.25
CA VAL A 464 41.37 4.87 1.68
C VAL A 464 42.29 3.71 2.08
N ASP A 465 42.15 3.24 3.32
CA ASP A 465 42.71 1.96 3.71
C ASP A 465 41.77 0.87 3.17
N THR A 466 42.33 0.00 2.34
CA THR A 466 41.64 -0.98 1.50
C THR A 466 40.66 -1.86 2.31
N PHE A 467 39.35 -1.61 2.20
CA PHE A 467 38.26 -2.34 2.90
C PHE A 467 37.98 -3.76 2.36
N ALA A 468 38.96 -4.42 1.75
CA ALA A 468 38.89 -5.84 1.40
C ALA A 468 39.86 -6.59 2.33
N GLN A 469 39.45 -6.82 3.58
CA GLN A 469 40.20 -7.72 4.46
C GLN A 469 39.92 -9.17 4.07
N GLU A 470 40.89 -10.06 4.24
CA GLU A 470 40.73 -11.50 4.00
C GLU A 470 39.56 -12.04 4.83
N ILE A 471 38.62 -12.73 4.18
CA ILE A 471 37.65 -13.57 4.88
C ILE A 471 38.41 -14.83 5.28
N THR A 472 38.53 -15.08 6.58
CA THR A 472 39.20 -16.27 7.07
C THR A 472 38.50 -17.53 6.58
N SER A 473 39.28 -18.53 6.15
CA SER A 473 38.76 -19.86 5.82
C SER A 473 38.44 -20.70 7.05
N ALA A 474 38.77 -20.22 8.26
CA ALA A 474 38.53 -20.93 9.51
C ALA A 474 37.13 -20.64 10.05
N ASP A 475 36.44 -21.70 10.48
CA ASP A 475 35.21 -21.58 11.25
C ASP A 475 35.54 -21.01 12.64
N LEU A 476 34.89 -19.90 13.00
CA LEU A 476 35.08 -19.24 14.30
C LEU A 476 33.83 -19.40 15.14
N ALA A 477 33.99 -19.46 16.46
CA ALA A 477 32.85 -19.44 17.37
C ALA A 477 32.03 -18.14 17.17
N ASP A 478 30.70 -18.25 17.19
CA ASP A 478 29.78 -17.15 16.89
C ASP A 478 30.09 -15.89 17.71
N GLY A 479 30.21 -14.75 17.02
CA GLY A 479 30.52 -13.47 17.64
C GLY A 479 31.88 -13.40 18.35
N THR A 480 32.86 -14.20 17.93
CA THR A 480 34.23 -14.17 18.44
C THR A 480 35.26 -14.15 17.31
N ASN A 481 36.52 -13.89 17.64
CA ASN A 481 37.66 -14.07 16.75
C ASN A 481 38.50 -15.33 17.06
N VAL A 482 37.92 -16.37 17.68
CA VAL A 482 38.61 -17.63 17.98
C VAL A 482 37.98 -18.82 17.26
N ILE A 483 38.78 -19.85 16.97
CA ILE A 483 38.34 -21.04 16.22
C ILE A 483 37.16 -21.71 16.94
N GLU A 484 36.18 -22.17 16.16
CA GLU A 484 35.03 -22.91 16.68
C GLU A 484 35.49 -24.13 17.51
N GLY A 485 34.87 -24.35 18.67
CA GLY A 485 35.23 -25.42 19.60
C GLY A 485 36.37 -25.08 20.58
N THR A 486 36.95 -23.88 20.51
CA THR A 486 37.90 -23.41 21.55
C THR A 486 37.20 -23.31 22.91
N ASP A 487 37.78 -23.89 23.96
CA ASP A 487 37.25 -23.77 25.33
C ASP A 487 37.68 -22.43 25.95
N TYR A 488 36.72 -21.63 26.40
CA TYR A 488 36.95 -20.28 26.91
C TYR A 488 36.00 -19.87 28.03
N ALA A 489 36.48 -18.94 28.85
CA ALA A 489 35.73 -18.20 29.86
C ALA A 489 35.86 -16.68 29.61
N TYR A 490 34.99 -15.88 30.23
CA TYR A 490 35.01 -14.42 30.08
C TYR A 490 35.72 -13.74 31.25
N SER A 491 36.60 -12.80 30.93
CA SER A 491 37.24 -11.96 31.94
C SER A 491 36.23 -10.97 32.56
N GLY A 492 36.09 -11.00 33.90
CA GLY A 492 35.65 -9.83 34.68
C GLY A 492 34.16 -9.43 34.68
N THR A 493 33.20 -10.26 34.27
CA THR A 493 31.78 -9.84 34.22
C THR A 493 31.00 -10.20 35.50
N ARG A 494 30.86 -9.26 36.44
CA ARG A 494 29.84 -9.32 37.51
C ARG A 494 29.05 -8.02 37.57
N THR A 495 27.83 -8.02 37.02
CA THR A 495 26.82 -6.99 37.33
C THR A 495 25.81 -7.55 38.32
N THR A 496 25.20 -6.67 39.13
CA THR A 496 24.36 -7.03 40.27
C THR A 496 22.87 -7.24 39.92
N THR A 497 22.46 -7.13 38.66
CA THR A 497 21.04 -7.26 38.24
C THR A 497 20.93 -7.99 36.89
N TRP A 498 21.46 -9.21 36.86
CA TRP A 498 21.56 -10.09 35.70
C TRP A 498 20.26 -10.89 35.45
N TYR A 499 19.88 -11.11 34.18
CA TYR A 499 18.83 -12.06 33.78
C TYR A 499 19.43 -13.18 32.94
N VAL A 500 19.32 -14.42 33.43
CA VAL A 500 19.63 -15.64 32.66
C VAL A 500 18.31 -16.26 32.18
N PRO A 501 18.04 -16.36 30.87
CA PRO A 501 16.80 -16.93 30.35
C PRO A 501 16.48 -18.33 30.88
N ARG A 502 17.50 -19.18 31.01
CA ARG A 502 17.38 -20.56 31.53
C ARG A 502 17.07 -20.65 33.03
N GLU A 503 17.19 -19.55 33.75
CA GLU A 503 16.92 -19.46 35.19
C GLU A 503 15.69 -18.59 35.47
N SER A 504 14.84 -18.34 34.47
CA SER A 504 13.67 -17.48 34.62
C SER A 504 12.64 -18.06 35.59
N GLU A 505 12.02 -17.21 36.40
CA GLU A 505 10.91 -17.60 37.26
C GLU A 505 9.59 -17.48 36.51
N THR A 506 8.91 -18.62 36.30
CA THR A 506 7.66 -18.65 35.53
C THR A 506 6.55 -17.93 36.27
N MET A 507 5.92 -16.97 35.58
CA MET A 507 4.79 -16.21 36.11
C MET A 507 3.50 -17.04 36.07
N ARG A 508 2.63 -16.85 37.07
CA ARG A 508 1.28 -17.45 37.09
C ARG A 508 0.44 -16.96 35.91
N ASN A 509 -0.26 -17.89 35.26
CA ASN A 509 -1.17 -17.64 34.13
C ASN A 509 -0.48 -16.94 32.95
N TRP A 510 0.80 -17.22 32.70
CA TRP A 510 1.58 -16.56 31.65
C TRP A 510 0.89 -16.66 30.27
N GLU A 511 0.36 -17.83 29.88
CA GLU A 511 -0.35 -18.02 28.61
C GLU A 511 -1.56 -17.10 28.45
N SER A 512 -2.38 -16.96 29.50
CA SER A 512 -3.57 -16.12 29.46
C SER A 512 -3.19 -14.65 29.29
N ARG A 513 -2.08 -14.20 29.89
CA ARG A 513 -1.57 -12.84 29.72
C ARG A 513 -1.09 -12.60 28.28
N TRP A 514 -0.38 -13.56 27.68
CA TRP A 514 0.04 -13.48 26.28
C TRP A 514 -1.13 -13.54 25.30
N LYS A 515 -2.13 -14.39 25.53
CA LYS A 515 -3.39 -14.40 24.74
C LYS A 515 -4.08 -13.04 24.77
N LYS A 516 -4.13 -12.39 25.93
CA LYS A 516 -4.67 -11.02 26.05
C LYS A 516 -3.85 -10.01 25.23
N MET A 517 -2.51 -10.08 25.28
CA MET A 517 -1.64 -9.21 24.46
C MET A 517 -1.89 -9.43 22.97
N ARG A 518 -2.00 -10.69 22.54
CA ARG A 518 -2.34 -11.06 21.16
C ARG A 518 -3.63 -10.39 20.70
N GLU A 519 -4.70 -10.46 21.50
CA GLU A 519 -5.98 -9.81 21.16
C GLU A 519 -5.87 -8.29 21.06
N HIS A 520 -5.04 -7.63 21.87
CA HIS A 520 -4.81 -6.20 21.76
C HIS A 520 -4.09 -5.83 20.45
N PHE A 521 -3.03 -6.56 20.10
CA PHE A 521 -2.36 -6.36 18.81
C PHE A 521 -3.26 -6.69 17.63
N ASP A 522 -4.12 -7.72 17.73
CA ASP A 522 -5.08 -8.12 16.70
C ASP A 522 -6.11 -7.00 16.44
N ARG A 523 -6.68 -6.43 17.51
CA ARG A 523 -7.57 -5.26 17.43
C ARG A 523 -6.87 -4.04 16.84
N MET A 524 -5.60 -3.82 17.18
CA MET A 524 -4.81 -2.69 16.67
C MET A 524 -4.49 -2.86 15.18
N ALA A 525 -4.10 -4.07 14.76
CA ALA A 525 -3.77 -4.40 13.37
C ALA A 525 -4.94 -4.16 12.40
N PHE A 526 -6.17 -4.06 12.90
CA PHE A 526 -7.36 -3.76 12.12
C PHE A 526 -7.50 -2.26 11.76
N VAL A 527 -6.87 -1.36 12.51
CA VAL A 527 -7.14 0.09 12.47
C VAL A 527 -5.91 0.96 12.36
N THR A 528 -4.72 0.50 12.73
CA THR A 528 -3.49 1.30 12.57
C THR A 528 -2.85 1.03 11.23
N ARG A 529 -2.24 2.07 10.65
CA ARG A 529 -1.34 1.92 9.50
C ARG A 529 -0.21 0.93 9.83
N PRO A 530 0.35 0.21 8.84
CA PRO A 530 1.54 -0.60 9.05
C PRO A 530 2.65 0.24 9.68
N ILE A 531 3.35 -0.34 10.65
CA ILE A 531 4.49 0.30 11.30
C ILE A 531 5.71 -0.52 10.95
N GLU A 532 6.49 -0.01 10.02
CA GLU A 532 7.78 -0.56 9.70
C GLU A 532 8.72 -0.38 10.90
N CYS A 533 9.44 -1.43 11.25
CA CYS A 533 10.47 -1.40 12.28
C CYS A 533 11.78 -1.92 11.70
N THR A 534 12.82 -1.10 11.74
CA THR A 534 14.18 -1.48 11.36
C THR A 534 15.04 -1.55 12.60
N MET A 535 15.71 -2.68 12.81
CA MET A 535 16.76 -2.85 13.79
C MET A 535 18.12 -2.56 13.14
N LEU A 536 18.93 -1.72 13.77
CA LEU A 536 20.35 -1.56 13.52
C LEU A 536 21.12 -2.17 14.71
N GLN A 537 21.97 -3.14 14.46
CA GLN A 537 22.90 -3.72 15.42
C GLN A 537 24.33 -3.34 15.06
N GLN A 538 25.01 -2.69 15.99
CA GLN A 538 26.42 -2.33 15.87
C GLN A 538 27.28 -3.32 16.67
N ARG A 539 28.37 -3.82 16.07
CA ARG A 539 29.37 -4.64 16.74
C ARG A 539 30.32 -3.75 17.56
N ILE A 540 30.72 -4.21 18.74
CA ILE A 540 31.68 -3.52 19.63
C ILE A 540 32.89 -4.44 19.89
N PRO A 541 34.14 -3.98 19.73
CA PRO A 541 34.51 -2.67 19.19
C PRO A 541 34.16 -2.54 17.70
N GLY A 542 33.74 -1.36 17.32
CA GLY A 542 33.64 -0.92 15.93
C GLY A 542 34.46 0.36 15.79
N TYR A 543 35.35 0.43 14.81
CA TYR A 543 36.08 1.66 14.52
C TYR A 543 35.17 2.66 13.81
N HIS A 544 35.40 3.96 13.99
CA HIS A 544 34.64 5.01 13.33
C HIS A 544 34.79 4.95 11.80
N LEU A 545 33.92 4.19 11.13
CA LEU A 545 33.58 4.43 9.74
C LEU A 545 32.77 5.72 9.73
N ASN A 546 33.42 6.80 9.30
CA ASN A 546 32.75 8.03 8.96
C ASN A 546 32.71 8.09 7.42
N PRO A 547 31.53 8.22 6.80
CA PRO A 547 30.23 8.29 7.45
C PRO A 547 29.81 6.88 7.87
N LEU A 548 29.19 6.76 9.05
CA LEU A 548 28.21 5.70 9.24
C LEU A 548 27.30 5.76 8.00
N PRO A 549 26.97 4.65 7.31
CA PRO A 549 25.96 4.69 6.25
C PRO A 549 24.81 5.53 6.78
N GLU A 550 24.50 6.64 6.09
CA GLU A 550 23.55 7.61 6.62
C GLU A 550 22.32 6.83 7.07
N LEU A 551 22.07 6.82 8.39
CA LEU A 551 20.85 6.24 8.94
C LEU A 551 19.71 6.75 8.08
N MET A 552 18.98 5.84 7.43
CA MET A 552 17.94 6.16 6.44
C MET A 552 17.21 7.42 6.85
N LYS A 553 17.53 8.54 6.20
CA LYS A 553 17.05 9.85 6.64
C LYS A 553 15.52 9.83 6.69
N PHE A 554 15.04 10.30 7.83
CA PHE A 554 13.71 10.01 8.31
C PHE A 554 12.70 10.89 7.59
N SER A 555 11.76 10.21 6.95
CA SER A 555 10.67 10.83 6.22
C SER A 555 9.60 11.38 7.19
N ALA A 556 8.62 12.15 6.69
CA ALA A 556 7.47 12.66 7.47
C ALA A 556 6.63 11.59 8.22
N ASP A 557 6.96 10.30 8.03
CA ASP A 557 6.31 9.16 8.67
C ASP A 557 7.11 8.58 9.84
N PHE A 558 8.17 9.23 10.30
CA PHE A 558 8.93 8.78 11.47
C PHE A 558 8.05 8.73 12.73
N ILE A 559 7.97 7.54 13.33
CA ILE A 559 7.17 7.31 14.53
C ILE A 559 8.06 7.42 15.77
N GLY A 560 9.30 6.96 15.70
CA GLY A 560 10.24 7.09 16.82
C GLY A 560 11.47 6.20 16.70
N THR A 561 12.40 6.39 17.63
CA THR A 561 13.60 5.57 17.79
C THR A 561 13.82 5.25 19.26
N GLY A 562 14.55 4.16 19.52
CA GLY A 562 15.04 3.84 20.84
C GLY A 562 16.10 2.76 20.82
N SER A 563 16.63 2.46 22.00
CA SER A 563 17.71 1.51 22.19
C SER A 563 17.16 0.16 22.63
N GLY A 564 17.72 -0.90 22.03
CA GLY A 564 17.47 -2.28 22.40
C GLY A 564 18.56 -2.85 23.30
N LEU A 565 18.64 -4.17 23.30
CA LEU A 565 19.70 -4.94 23.97
C LEU A 565 21.09 -4.48 23.55
N SER A 566 21.93 -4.30 24.57
CA SER A 566 23.36 -4.06 24.41
C SER A 566 24.18 -5.03 25.26
N ARG A 567 25.43 -5.22 24.85
CA ARG A 567 26.39 -6.10 25.51
C ARG A 567 27.80 -5.59 25.25
N GLU A 568 28.57 -5.42 26.31
CA GLU A 568 29.98 -5.04 26.18
C GLU A 568 30.84 -6.18 25.61
N PRO A 569 31.92 -5.87 24.87
CA PRO A 569 32.90 -6.87 24.48
C PRO A 569 33.60 -7.44 25.72
N ALA A 570 34.03 -8.70 25.64
CA ALA A 570 34.73 -9.35 26.73
C ALA A 570 35.94 -10.12 26.19
N GLN A 571 37.09 -9.97 26.86
CA GLN A 571 38.28 -10.75 26.53
C GLN A 571 38.06 -12.21 26.91
N LEU A 572 38.50 -13.11 26.03
CA LEU A 572 38.45 -14.55 26.22
C LEU A 572 39.72 -15.02 26.94
N VAL A 573 39.51 -15.83 27.98
CA VAL A 573 40.57 -16.48 28.74
C VAL A 573 40.29 -17.98 28.80
N THR A 574 41.31 -18.81 29.03
CA THR A 574 41.10 -20.21 29.40
C THR A 574 40.35 -20.30 30.74
N PRO A 575 39.75 -21.45 31.09
CA PRO A 575 39.15 -21.66 32.41
C PRO A 575 40.10 -21.33 33.59
N ASP A 576 41.41 -21.45 33.38
CA ASP A 576 42.46 -21.11 34.36
C ASP A 576 42.83 -19.61 34.37
N GLY A 577 42.18 -18.78 33.55
CA GLY A 577 42.38 -17.33 33.50
C GLY A 577 43.52 -16.86 32.60
N ILE A 578 44.03 -17.71 31.70
CA ILE A 578 45.11 -17.35 30.77
C ILE A 578 44.51 -16.72 29.50
N PRO A 579 44.98 -15.56 29.02
CA PRO A 579 44.49 -14.96 27.77
C PRO A 579 44.57 -15.92 26.59
N ILE A 580 43.48 -16.02 25.84
CA ILE A 580 43.46 -16.74 24.56
C ILE A 580 43.95 -15.79 23.47
N PHE A 581 44.76 -16.29 22.55
CA PHE A 581 45.27 -15.54 21.40
C PHE A 581 44.56 -15.98 20.12
N SER A 582 44.40 -15.03 19.20
CA SER A 582 43.82 -15.19 17.87
C SER A 582 44.86 -14.88 16.81
N GLU A 583 44.80 -15.62 15.70
CA GLU A 583 45.69 -15.43 14.54
C GLU A 583 45.49 -14.08 13.86
N PHE A 584 44.38 -13.37 14.15
CA PHE A 584 44.12 -12.05 13.61
C PHE A 584 43.63 -11.05 14.68
N PRO A 585 44.17 -9.81 14.69
CA PRO A 585 43.73 -8.79 15.62
C PRO A 585 42.46 -8.09 15.14
N ILE A 586 41.55 -7.82 16.07
CA ILE A 586 40.47 -6.86 15.88
C ILE A 586 40.95 -5.45 16.21
N ARG A 587 40.30 -4.43 15.66
CA ARG A 587 40.66 -3.03 15.95
C ARG A 587 39.83 -2.45 17.09
N ASP A 588 40.42 -1.52 17.82
CA ASP A 588 39.71 -0.70 18.80
C ASP A 588 38.85 0.39 18.12
N ALA A 589 38.17 1.22 18.93
CA ALA A 589 37.30 2.28 18.44
C ALA A 589 38.00 3.34 17.57
N VAL A 590 39.33 3.48 17.68
CA VAL A 590 40.14 4.42 16.89
C VAL A 590 40.87 3.74 15.72
N GLY A 591 40.65 2.44 15.50
CA GLY A 591 41.21 1.68 14.37
C GLY A 591 42.56 1.01 14.67
N THR A 592 43.04 1.04 15.91
CA THR A 592 44.32 0.43 16.31
C THR A 592 44.13 -1.08 16.54
N PRO A 593 44.95 -1.96 15.92
CA PRO A 593 44.91 -3.40 16.17
C PRO A 593 45.19 -3.74 17.65
N ILE A 594 44.28 -4.48 18.27
CA ILE A 594 44.40 -4.95 19.65
C ILE A 594 45.28 -6.21 19.66
N THR A 595 46.56 -6.04 19.97
CA THR A 595 47.60 -7.09 19.90
C THR A 595 48.44 -7.17 21.16
N ASN A 596 49.14 -8.31 21.34
CA ASN A 596 50.22 -8.44 22.31
C ASN A 596 51.52 -7.79 21.79
N SER A 597 52.61 -7.84 22.57
CA SER A 597 53.89 -7.24 22.18
C SER A 597 54.57 -7.89 20.96
N VAL A 598 54.10 -9.06 20.53
CA VAL A 598 54.61 -9.82 19.37
C VAL A 598 53.70 -9.64 18.14
N GLY A 599 52.55 -8.97 18.29
CA GLY A 599 51.60 -8.69 17.21
C GLY A 599 50.46 -9.70 17.07
N GLU A 600 50.34 -10.69 17.95
CA GLU A 600 49.21 -11.63 17.93
C GLU A 600 47.96 -10.96 18.50
N GLY A 601 46.79 -11.25 17.90
CA GLY A 601 45.51 -10.74 18.38
C GLY A 601 45.10 -11.39 19.69
N PHE A 602 44.37 -10.66 20.54
CA PHE A 602 43.71 -11.28 21.68
C PHE A 602 42.38 -11.91 21.25
N GLY A 603 41.98 -13.00 21.92
CA GLY A 603 40.65 -13.59 21.80
C GLY A 603 39.60 -12.69 22.47
N TRP A 604 38.53 -12.41 21.75
CA TRP A 604 37.44 -11.54 22.17
C TRP A 604 36.09 -12.16 21.80
N ARG A 605 35.14 -12.03 22.72
CA ARG A 605 33.73 -12.03 22.38
C ARG A 605 33.31 -10.61 22.06
N PHE A 606 32.78 -10.40 20.88
CA PHE A 606 32.27 -9.11 20.44
C PHE A 606 31.04 -8.69 21.26
N GLY A 607 31.01 -7.40 21.55
CA GLY A 607 29.85 -6.70 22.08
C GLY A 607 28.87 -6.34 20.97
N VAL A 608 27.65 -5.96 21.36
CA VAL A 608 26.61 -5.50 20.46
C VAL A 608 25.88 -4.31 21.07
N SER A 609 25.39 -3.41 20.22
CA SER A 609 24.44 -2.35 20.62
C SER A 609 23.34 -2.26 19.58
N ARG A 610 22.08 -2.33 20.01
CA ARG A 610 20.92 -2.26 19.12
C ARG A 610 20.21 -0.93 19.21
N GLN A 611 19.82 -0.42 18.05
CA GLN A 611 18.94 0.72 17.89
C GLN A 611 17.78 0.34 16.98
N TYR A 612 16.60 0.85 17.31
CA TYR A 612 15.38 0.62 16.55
C TYR A 612 14.87 1.91 15.95
N PHE A 613 14.30 1.79 14.77
CA PHE A 613 13.72 2.88 14.01
C PHE A 613 12.33 2.47 13.53
N LYS A 614 11.32 3.23 13.94
CA LYS A 614 9.92 3.02 13.55
C LYS A 614 9.51 4.06 12.52
N LYS A 615 8.91 3.60 11.42
CA LYS A 615 8.34 4.45 10.37
C LYS A 615 6.91 3.97 10.08
N GLY A 616 6.01 4.90 9.80
CA GLY A 616 4.73 4.55 9.20
C GLY A 616 4.95 4.00 7.80
N GLY A 617 4.15 3.00 7.41
CA GLY A 617 4.03 2.59 6.02
C GLY A 617 3.58 3.77 5.12
N PRO A 618 3.71 3.65 3.79
CA PRO A 618 3.47 4.76 2.88
C PRO A 618 2.08 5.39 3.08
N ASN A 619 2.04 6.72 3.18
CA ASN A 619 0.78 7.49 3.26
C ASN A 619 0.10 7.47 1.90
N TRP A 620 -0.94 6.66 1.76
CA TRP A 620 -1.84 6.76 0.62
C TRP A 620 -3.07 7.53 1.08
N ALA A 621 -3.08 8.83 0.75
CA ALA A 621 -4.22 9.75 0.91
C ALA A 621 -4.58 10.19 2.35
N GLY A 622 -3.65 10.78 3.11
CA GLY A 622 -3.98 11.69 4.23
C GLY A 622 -4.90 11.14 5.34
N GLU A 623 -5.04 9.83 5.48
CA GLU A 623 -5.90 9.20 6.49
C GLU A 623 -5.19 9.08 7.85
N ASP A 624 -5.61 9.87 8.84
CA ASP A 624 -5.21 9.74 10.25
C ASP A 624 -6.11 8.71 10.96
N ARG A 625 -5.81 7.41 10.81
CA ARG A 625 -6.51 6.34 11.55
C ARG A 625 -5.85 6.11 12.91
N LYS A 626 -6.54 6.54 13.98
CA LYS A 626 -6.10 6.35 15.37
C LYS A 626 -6.84 5.17 16.02
N TYR A 627 -6.09 4.22 16.57
CA TYR A 627 -6.66 3.17 17.42
C TYR A 627 -7.08 3.77 18.76
N PRO A 628 -8.35 3.62 19.20
CA PRO A 628 -8.82 4.19 20.47
C PRO A 628 -8.35 3.40 21.71
N GLY A 629 -7.55 2.34 21.56
CA GLY A 629 -6.97 1.56 22.65
C GLY A 629 -5.52 1.93 22.96
N PRO A 630 -4.79 1.06 23.72
CA PRO A 630 -3.40 1.32 24.08
C PRO A 630 -2.51 1.51 22.85
N SER A 631 -1.49 2.37 22.94
CA SER A 631 -0.54 2.56 21.85
C SER A 631 0.34 1.32 21.64
N VAL A 632 1.04 1.26 20.49
CA VAL A 632 1.96 0.17 20.17
C VAL A 632 3.08 0.10 21.22
N GLU A 633 3.55 1.25 21.68
CA GLU A 633 4.56 1.39 22.73
C GLU A 633 4.05 0.87 24.07
N GLU A 634 2.81 1.18 24.44
CA GLU A 634 2.20 0.68 25.68
C GLU A 634 2.07 -0.85 25.67
N LEU A 635 1.56 -1.42 24.56
CA LEU A 635 1.46 -2.87 24.41
C LEU A 635 2.83 -3.56 24.41
N ALA A 636 3.81 -2.97 23.71
CA ALA A 636 5.17 -3.49 23.66
C ALA A 636 5.87 -3.42 25.03
N SER A 637 5.64 -2.35 25.81
CA SER A 637 6.16 -2.24 27.18
C SER A 637 5.54 -3.26 28.13
N GLU A 638 4.23 -3.54 27.99
CA GLU A 638 3.57 -4.62 28.73
C GLU A 638 4.16 -5.99 28.35
N CYS A 639 4.36 -6.25 27.06
CA CYS A 639 5.03 -7.47 26.59
C CYS A 639 6.47 -7.60 27.10
N ALA A 640 7.24 -6.52 27.09
CA ALA A 640 8.61 -6.48 27.62
C ALA A 640 8.68 -6.93 29.09
N SER A 641 7.70 -6.50 29.89
CA SER A 641 7.58 -6.91 31.29
C SER A 641 7.23 -8.40 31.44
N LEU A 642 6.42 -8.96 30.52
CA LEU A 642 6.01 -10.38 30.54
C LEU A 642 7.14 -11.33 30.14
N LEU A 643 8.10 -10.89 29.31
CA LEU A 643 9.22 -11.72 28.85
C LEU A 643 10.04 -12.33 30.01
N TYR A 644 10.23 -11.59 31.10
CA TYR A 644 10.96 -12.08 32.27
C TYR A 644 10.25 -13.23 33.00
N GLY A 645 8.94 -13.38 32.80
CA GLY A 645 8.11 -14.40 33.44
C GLY A 645 7.82 -15.62 32.56
N LEU A 646 8.47 -15.75 31.41
CA LEU A 646 8.34 -16.94 30.56
C LEU A 646 8.92 -18.19 31.24
N PRO A 647 8.41 -19.40 30.95
CA PRO A 647 9.04 -20.66 31.34
C PRO A 647 10.52 -20.74 30.92
N PRO A 648 11.43 -21.31 31.74
CA PRO A 648 12.87 -21.37 31.45
C PRO A 648 13.26 -21.87 30.05
N GLU A 649 12.66 -22.98 29.62
CA GLU A 649 12.94 -23.55 28.30
C GLU A 649 12.45 -22.65 27.17
N LEU A 650 11.26 -22.04 27.34
CA LEU A 650 10.69 -21.11 26.36
C LEU A 650 11.53 -19.84 26.28
N ALA A 651 11.90 -19.27 27.43
CA ALA A 651 12.79 -18.11 27.51
C ALA A 651 14.14 -18.39 26.86
N ALA A 652 14.74 -19.55 27.10
CA ALA A 652 15.97 -19.98 26.45
C ALA A 652 15.82 -20.14 24.93
N SER A 653 14.65 -20.56 24.45
CA SER A 653 14.37 -20.67 23.02
C SER A 653 14.22 -19.32 22.32
N VAL A 654 13.64 -18.32 23.00
CA VAL A 654 13.55 -16.94 22.49
C VAL A 654 14.96 -16.36 22.42
N TRP A 655 15.69 -16.47 23.53
CA TRP A 655 17.00 -15.85 23.72
C TRP A 655 18.15 -16.80 23.39
N ARG A 656 18.03 -17.60 22.32
CA ARG A 656 19.04 -18.61 21.94
C ARG A 656 20.44 -18.02 21.74
N ASN A 657 20.50 -16.80 21.21
CA ASN A 657 21.72 -16.03 20.93
C ASN A 657 22.29 -15.31 22.17
N TRP A 658 21.57 -15.39 23.29
CA TRP A 658 21.93 -14.80 24.57
C TRP A 658 21.97 -15.86 25.69
N PRO A 659 22.70 -16.98 25.50
CA PRO A 659 22.61 -18.14 26.39
C PRO A 659 23.08 -17.85 27.81
N GLN A 660 23.97 -16.86 27.98
CA GLN A 660 24.45 -16.44 29.30
C GLN A 660 23.63 -15.30 29.89
N GLY A 661 22.67 -14.74 29.15
CA GLY A 661 21.84 -13.64 29.61
C GLY A 661 22.40 -12.25 29.35
N PHE A 662 21.75 -11.27 29.98
CA PHE A 662 22.01 -9.83 29.81
C PHE A 662 21.52 -9.04 31.03
N ASP A 663 21.93 -7.76 31.14
CA ASP A 663 21.57 -6.88 32.27
C ASP A 663 20.13 -6.37 32.13
N ARG A 664 19.31 -6.54 33.19
CA ARG A 664 17.90 -6.10 33.19
C ARG A 664 17.73 -4.58 33.15
N ARG A 665 18.67 -3.80 33.71
CA ARG A 665 18.53 -2.34 33.87
C ARG A 665 18.46 -1.60 32.54
N SER A 666 19.01 -2.20 31.49
CA SER A 666 19.03 -1.62 30.15
C SER A 666 17.77 -1.93 29.33
N ASN A 667 16.84 -2.76 29.84
CA ASN A 667 15.89 -3.52 29.02
C ASN A 667 14.42 -3.45 29.48
N SER A 668 14.00 -2.41 30.22
CA SER A 668 12.60 -2.28 30.68
C SER A 668 11.70 -1.47 29.75
N SER A 669 12.11 -1.24 28.50
CA SER A 669 11.39 -0.42 27.52
C SER A 669 10.64 -1.28 26.49
N GLU A 670 9.80 -0.63 25.69
CA GLU A 670 9.10 -1.22 24.55
C GLU A 670 10.03 -1.91 23.54
N TYR A 671 11.28 -1.46 23.44
CA TYR A 671 12.26 -1.99 22.50
C TYR A 671 12.78 -3.38 22.91
N PHE A 672 12.69 -3.74 24.19
CA PHE A 672 13.03 -5.10 24.64
C PHE A 672 12.03 -6.15 24.12
N TRP A 673 10.76 -5.75 23.91
CA TRP A 673 9.83 -6.59 23.18
C TRP A 673 10.24 -6.75 21.71
N TYR A 674 10.67 -5.67 21.05
CA TYR A 674 11.14 -5.77 19.66
C TYR A 674 12.39 -6.63 19.53
N ASP A 675 13.31 -6.60 20.51
CA ASP A 675 14.41 -7.56 20.58
C ASP A 675 13.91 -9.00 20.52
N ALA A 676 12.90 -9.36 21.33
CA ALA A 676 12.33 -10.70 21.29
C ALA A 676 11.66 -11.03 19.95
N VAL A 677 10.95 -10.06 19.34
CA VAL A 677 10.32 -10.25 18.02
C VAL A 677 11.38 -10.52 16.94
N PHE A 678 12.47 -9.74 16.90
CA PHE A 678 13.55 -9.96 15.95
C PHE A 678 14.32 -11.26 16.19
N GLU A 679 14.60 -11.61 17.46
CA GLU A 679 15.23 -12.90 17.79
C GLU A 679 14.38 -14.08 17.34
N LEU A 680 13.04 -13.98 17.41
CA LEU A 680 12.13 -14.98 16.88
C LEU A 680 12.00 -14.93 15.36
N ALA A 681 12.07 -13.75 14.74
CA ALA A 681 12.02 -13.58 13.28
C ALA A 681 13.23 -14.22 12.59
N TRP A 682 14.43 -14.11 13.18
CA TRP A 682 15.64 -14.77 12.67
C TRP A 682 15.62 -16.29 12.85
N GLN A 683 14.63 -16.83 13.55
CA GLN A 683 14.39 -18.27 13.68
C GLN A 683 13.31 -18.77 12.72
N GLY A 684 12.68 -17.88 11.92
CA GLY A 684 11.68 -18.22 10.92
C GLY A 684 12.30 -18.72 9.62
N GLN A 685 11.45 -18.97 8.63
CA GLN A 685 11.84 -19.29 7.25
C GLN A 685 11.27 -18.24 6.28
N PRO A 686 11.89 -18.01 5.11
CA PRO A 686 11.32 -17.18 4.06
C PRO A 686 9.86 -17.57 3.77
N GLY A 687 8.96 -16.58 3.78
CA GLY A 687 7.51 -16.78 3.61
C GLY A 687 6.72 -16.92 4.92
N ASP A 688 7.38 -17.08 6.07
CA ASP A 688 6.69 -17.00 7.36
C ASP A 688 6.26 -15.55 7.68
N ARG A 689 5.10 -15.40 8.36
CA ARG A 689 4.64 -14.10 8.87
C ARG A 689 5.61 -13.46 9.88
N LEU A 690 6.50 -14.26 10.46
CA LEU A 690 7.54 -13.84 11.39
C LEU A 690 8.90 -14.28 10.85
N TYR A 691 9.35 -13.53 9.84
CA TYR A 691 10.65 -13.72 9.20
C TYR A 691 11.30 -12.36 8.95
N ALA A 692 12.61 -12.29 9.14
CA ALA A 692 13.41 -11.13 8.78
C ALA A 692 14.83 -11.55 8.43
N ASP A 693 15.33 -11.07 7.30
CA ASP A 693 16.73 -11.23 6.94
C ASP A 693 17.63 -10.24 7.67
N ARG A 694 18.94 -10.50 7.61
CA ARG A 694 19.97 -9.63 8.17
C ARG A 694 20.93 -9.21 7.08
N TYR A 695 21.23 -7.93 7.03
CA TYR A 695 22.04 -7.35 5.98
C TYR A 695 23.17 -6.50 6.56
N ALA A 696 24.30 -6.42 5.86
CA ALA A 696 25.31 -5.40 6.10
C ALA A 696 25.15 -4.27 5.07
N PRO A 697 25.12 -3.00 5.51
CA PRO A 697 25.02 -1.87 4.60
C PRO A 697 26.30 -1.70 3.76
N VAL A 698 26.12 -1.27 2.51
CA VAL A 698 27.17 -0.84 1.57
C VAL A 698 26.76 0.49 0.93
N GLU A 699 27.66 1.16 0.21
CA GLU A 699 27.44 2.52 -0.31
C GLU A 699 26.09 2.69 -1.05
N ASN A 700 25.69 1.71 -1.88
CA ASN A 700 24.47 1.77 -2.69
C ASN A 700 23.48 0.61 -2.45
N GLY A 701 23.49 0.02 -1.25
CA GLY A 701 22.60 -1.10 -0.95
C GLY A 701 22.97 -1.86 0.31
N SER A 702 22.71 -3.16 0.32
CA SER A 702 23.10 -4.03 1.42
C SER A 702 23.35 -5.45 0.96
N ILE A 703 24.24 -6.17 1.63
CA ILE A 703 24.52 -7.59 1.37
C ILE A 703 23.87 -8.43 2.46
N GLU A 704 23.15 -9.48 2.07
CA GLU A 704 22.58 -10.45 2.99
C GLU A 704 23.68 -11.23 3.72
N LEU A 705 23.51 -11.40 5.02
CA LEU A 705 24.49 -12.04 5.89
C LEU A 705 24.13 -13.50 6.14
N VAL A 706 25.16 -14.33 6.28
CA VAL A 706 25.01 -15.77 6.52
C VAL A 706 25.28 -16.13 7.99
N GLY A 707 24.55 -17.13 8.46
CA GLY A 707 24.66 -17.67 9.82
C GLY A 707 23.50 -17.24 10.72
N ASP A 708 23.25 -18.06 11.75
CA ASP A 708 22.06 -18.01 12.61
C ASP A 708 22.30 -17.36 13.99
N GLY A 709 23.57 -17.12 14.32
CA GLY A 709 24.05 -16.60 15.59
C GLY A 709 23.79 -15.10 15.80
N LEU A 710 24.31 -14.52 16.89
CA LEU A 710 24.10 -13.11 17.23
C LEU A 710 24.78 -12.16 16.24
N LEU A 711 25.92 -12.59 15.68
CA LEU A 711 26.76 -11.80 14.77
C LEU A 711 26.99 -12.60 13.47
N PRO A 712 26.02 -12.57 12.53
CA PRO A 712 26.16 -13.22 11.23
C PRO A 712 27.29 -12.59 10.41
N ARG A 713 27.75 -13.30 9.40
CA ARG A 713 28.95 -12.96 8.63
C ARG A 713 28.64 -12.55 7.20
N VAL A 714 29.58 -11.82 6.62
CA VAL A 714 29.59 -11.59 5.18
C VAL A 714 29.79 -12.93 4.46
N PRO A 715 28.97 -13.28 3.46
CA PRO A 715 29.18 -14.49 2.68
C PRO A 715 30.52 -14.46 1.94
N ASN A 716 31.14 -15.63 1.76
CA ASN A 716 32.36 -15.76 0.98
C ASN A 716 32.04 -15.63 -0.52
N LEU A 717 32.02 -14.40 -1.02
CA LEU A 717 31.69 -14.09 -2.41
C LEU A 717 32.97 -13.83 -3.20
N GLU A 718 33.51 -14.86 -3.87
CA GLU A 718 34.71 -14.75 -4.72
C GLU A 718 34.52 -13.83 -5.96
N PHE A 719 33.29 -13.38 -6.25
CA PHE A 719 32.91 -12.78 -7.55
C PHE A 719 32.31 -11.37 -7.50
N LEU A 720 32.26 -10.71 -6.33
CA LEU A 720 31.64 -9.38 -6.21
C LEU A 720 32.65 -8.33 -5.75
N SER A 721 32.83 -7.28 -6.56
CA SER A 721 33.66 -6.11 -6.24
C SER A 721 33.04 -5.18 -5.20
N VAL A 722 32.07 -5.67 -4.41
CA VAL A 722 31.27 -4.87 -3.49
C VAL A 722 32.01 -4.75 -2.15
N ARG A 723 32.34 -3.52 -1.76
CA ARG A 723 33.08 -3.24 -0.52
C ARG A 723 32.11 -3.17 0.66
N VAL A 724 32.12 -4.21 1.51
CA VAL A 724 31.43 -4.20 2.81
C VAL A 724 32.44 -3.86 3.89
N ALA A 725 32.09 -2.94 4.79
CA ALA A 725 32.94 -2.66 5.94
C ALA A 725 32.85 -3.79 6.98
N HIS A 726 33.87 -4.64 7.01
CA HIS A 726 33.97 -5.77 7.92
C HIS A 726 35.40 -5.99 8.42
N GLU A 727 35.55 -6.76 9.49
CA GLU A 727 36.84 -7.30 9.93
C GLU A 727 36.80 -8.82 9.84
N TYR A 728 37.59 -9.41 8.93
CA TYR A 728 37.66 -10.87 8.74
C TYR A 728 36.30 -11.57 8.59
N GLY A 729 35.41 -10.97 7.79
CA GLY A 729 34.04 -11.45 7.57
C GLY A 729 33.00 -11.01 8.62
N HIS A 730 33.41 -10.33 9.71
CA HIS A 730 32.48 -9.77 10.70
C HIS A 730 32.09 -8.33 10.36
N PRO A 731 30.84 -8.07 9.93
CA PRO A 731 30.40 -6.72 9.62
C PRO A 731 30.36 -5.84 10.87
N VAL A 732 30.68 -4.56 10.69
CA VAL A 732 30.61 -3.56 11.79
C VAL A 732 29.16 -3.20 12.11
N GLN A 733 28.29 -3.20 11.10
CA GLN A 733 26.88 -2.89 11.20
C GLN A 733 26.01 -3.95 10.54
N ILE A 734 24.90 -4.27 11.20
CA ILE A 734 23.91 -5.23 10.74
C ILE A 734 22.54 -4.57 10.80
N THR A 735 21.77 -4.64 9.73
CA THR A 735 20.39 -4.17 9.68
C THR A 735 19.43 -5.36 9.51
N SER A 736 18.24 -5.25 10.09
CA SER A 736 17.15 -6.20 9.89
C SER A 736 15.83 -5.44 9.91
N LYS A 737 14.87 -5.80 9.06
CA LYS A 737 13.66 -5.00 8.86
C LYS A 737 12.41 -5.88 8.91
N LEU A 738 11.40 -5.39 9.63
CA LEU A 738 10.04 -5.90 9.63
C LEU A 738 9.12 -4.83 9.02
N THR A 739 8.36 -5.21 8.00
CA THR A 739 7.45 -4.30 7.27
C THR A 739 6.25 -3.87 8.11
N ASN A 740 5.86 -4.68 9.11
CA ASN A 740 4.77 -4.36 10.02
C ASN A 740 5.00 -5.00 11.41
N ILE A 741 5.51 -4.22 12.37
CA ILE A 741 5.82 -4.68 13.73
C ILE A 741 4.59 -5.12 14.53
N VAL A 742 3.39 -4.62 14.20
CA VAL A 742 2.13 -5.03 14.84
C VAL A 742 1.79 -6.46 14.44
N LEU A 743 1.82 -6.78 13.14
CA LEU A 743 1.59 -8.14 12.64
C LEU A 743 2.70 -9.09 13.08
N ALA A 744 3.96 -8.65 13.04
CA ALA A 744 5.07 -9.43 13.55
C ALA A 744 4.92 -9.73 15.05
N SER A 745 4.39 -8.78 15.85
CA SER A 745 4.10 -9.01 17.26
C SER A 745 3.02 -10.09 17.46
N ILE A 746 1.95 -10.10 16.66
CA ILE A 746 0.94 -11.17 16.70
C ILE A 746 1.58 -12.52 16.40
N ALA A 747 2.35 -12.61 15.31
CA ALA A 747 3.00 -13.86 14.91
C ALA A 747 4.05 -14.32 15.93
N ALA A 748 4.78 -13.40 16.57
CA ALA A 748 5.69 -13.71 17.66
C ALA A 748 4.96 -14.29 18.87
N ILE A 749 3.83 -13.71 19.26
CA ILE A 749 3.02 -14.22 20.38
C ILE A 749 2.43 -15.60 20.05
N ASP A 750 1.90 -15.78 18.85
CA ASP A 750 1.40 -17.09 18.40
C ASP A 750 2.53 -18.15 18.49
N ARG A 751 3.74 -17.81 18.02
CA ARG A 751 4.92 -18.69 18.14
C ARG A 751 5.33 -18.99 19.58
N LEU A 752 5.22 -18.01 20.50
CA LEU A 752 5.49 -18.24 21.92
C LEU A 752 4.48 -19.21 22.54
N LEU A 753 3.20 -19.04 22.22
CA LEU A 753 2.12 -19.89 22.72
C LEU A 753 2.23 -21.32 22.17
N ASP A 754 2.53 -21.48 20.87
CA ASP A 754 2.69 -22.78 20.23
C ASP A 754 3.89 -23.55 20.81
N ARG A 755 5.04 -22.88 20.98
CA ARG A 755 6.22 -23.48 21.63
C ARG A 755 5.92 -23.88 23.08
N GLY A 756 5.16 -23.06 23.81
CA GLY A 756 4.73 -23.37 25.17
C GLY A 756 3.84 -24.61 25.24
N ALA A 757 2.85 -24.71 24.35
CA ALA A 757 1.96 -25.87 24.29
C ALA A 757 2.72 -27.17 23.98
N ALA A 758 3.65 -27.13 23.01
CA ALA A 758 4.48 -28.27 22.66
C ALA A 758 5.38 -28.74 23.82
N MET A 759 5.87 -27.81 24.65
CA MET A 759 6.64 -28.15 25.86
C MET A 759 5.76 -28.87 26.89
N VAL A 760 4.55 -28.38 27.16
CA VAL A 760 3.63 -29.04 28.11
C VAL A 760 3.33 -30.47 27.67
N GLU A 761 3.03 -30.68 26.39
CA GLU A 761 2.77 -32.01 25.83
C GLU A 761 3.98 -32.95 25.98
N LYS A 762 5.20 -32.44 25.79
CA LYS A 762 6.44 -33.20 26.00
C LYS A 762 6.61 -33.60 27.47
N TYR A 763 6.40 -32.68 28.41
CA TYR A 763 6.49 -32.93 29.85
C TYR A 763 5.44 -33.94 30.34
N GLU A 764 4.21 -33.89 29.80
CA GLU A 764 3.17 -34.87 30.13
C GLU A 764 3.55 -36.27 29.63
N LYS A 765 4.06 -36.39 28.39
CA LYS A 765 4.56 -37.67 27.84
C LYS A 765 5.76 -38.24 28.61
N GLU A 766 6.68 -37.39 29.04
CA GLU A 766 7.85 -37.81 29.85
C GLU A 766 7.48 -38.20 31.29
N LYS A 767 6.33 -37.75 31.79
CA LYS A 767 5.81 -38.14 33.12
C LYS A 767 4.99 -39.43 33.06
N GLU A 768 4.42 -39.75 31.91
CA GLU A 768 3.69 -41.00 31.65
C GLU A 768 4.62 -42.17 31.26
N ALA A 769 5.83 -41.87 30.78
CA ALA A 769 6.91 -42.83 30.51
C ALA A 769 7.76 -43.12 31.77
#